data_AF-A0A6B0RAS3-F1
#
_entry.id   AF-A0A6B0RAS3-F1
#
_cell.length_a   1.000
_cell.length_b   1.000
_cell.length_c   1.000
_cell.angle_alpha   90.00
_cell.angle_beta   90.00
_cell.angle_gamma   90.00
#
_symmetry.space_group_name_H-M   'P 1'
#
loop_
_entity.id
_entity.type
_entity.pdbx_description
1 polymer ?
#
loop_
_entity_poly.entity_id
_entity_poly.type
_entity_poly.pdbx_seq_one_letter_code
_entity_poly.pdbx_strand_id
1 'polypeptide(L)'
;MARDVEALDLPAWSRASGPSQGPQCRDTMAHIDSEVKEECLREDLRFYFMNPCEKFRARQQIPWKMGLQILKIVMVTTQLVRFGLSNQLVVAFKEENTAAFKHLFLKGYSGSDEDDYSCSVYTQEDTYDSIFFAINQASLLNLSLGTLGYGESEDNRIALKVCKQHYKKGTMFPSNETLNIDSDIEIDCIHLDLEALSKDPQDWKNSSFFRLEFYRLLQIDISFQLKGIDLQTIHSRELPDCYIIFDNKAHSGKIKIYFNSDAKIEECKDLKISGSIQKNTQYVLVFDAFVIVICLASLILCTRSIVLALRLRKRFLKFFLEKYKRHVCNADQREFINQWYILVIISDLLTISGSVLKMEIKAKNLTNYNLCSILLGTSTLFVWVGVIRYLGYFQAYNVLILTMQASLPKVLRFCACAGMIYLGYTFCGWIVLGPYHNKFENLNTVAECLFSLVNGDDMYATFAHIQQKSHLVWLFSRLYLYSFISLFIYMILSLFIAIITDSYDTIKDVQFFSTMNECYYDKRMDFFYNRSNTDTADEWTGTKLLIVLCFGTFFCLFIFFSNSLVIAAVIKNRKFHFPFYYLLANLAAADFFAGIAYVYLMFNTGPVSKTLTVNRWFLRQGLLDASLTASLTNLLVIAVERHMSIMRMRVHSNLTKKRVTLLILFIWAIAIFMGAVPTLGWNCLCDISACSSLAPIYSRSYLIFWTVSNLMAFFIMVVVYLRIYMYVKRKTNVLSPHTSGSISRRRTPMKLMKTVMTVLGAFVVCWTPGLVVLLLDGLNCTRCNVQHVKRWFLLLALCNSVMNPIIYSYKDEDMYSTMKRMLCCFSQENPERRPSRLPSMVLSRSDTGGSQYTEDNNRGPVCNKSSS
;
A
#
# COMPACT_ATOMS: atom_id res chain seq x y z
N MET A 1 -44.57 -27.11 -30.81
CA MET A 1 -44.52 -26.97 -29.34
C MET A 1 -43.36 -26.02 -29.02
N ALA A 2 -43.45 -24.96 -28.21
CA ALA A 2 -44.05 -24.82 -26.86
C ALA A 2 -43.28 -25.69 -25.83
N ARG A 3 -42.92 -25.28 -24.60
CA ARG A 3 -42.96 -24.04 -23.78
C ARG A 3 -42.02 -24.31 -22.55
N ASP A 4 -41.53 -23.41 -21.70
CA ASP A 4 -41.53 -21.93 -21.53
C ASP A 4 -40.32 -21.54 -20.64
N VAL A 5 -39.82 -20.29 -20.70
CA VAL A 5 -39.13 -19.60 -19.57
C VAL A 5 -39.43 -18.09 -19.63
N GLU A 6 -40.10 -17.57 -18.61
CA GLU A 6 -40.47 -16.16 -18.48
C GLU A 6 -39.23 -15.28 -18.21
N ALA A 7 -39.06 -14.08 -18.79
CA ALA A 7 -39.97 -12.93 -18.86
C ALA A 7 -40.19 -12.29 -17.46
N LEU A 8 -39.26 -11.43 -17.07
CA LEU A 8 -39.33 -10.62 -15.85
C LEU A 8 -39.23 -9.13 -16.21
N ASP A 9 -40.36 -8.59 -16.68
CA ASP A 9 -40.60 -7.14 -16.81
C ASP A 9 -40.59 -6.48 -15.40
N LEU A 10 -40.33 -5.19 -15.24
CA LEU A 10 -41.21 -4.05 -15.58
C LEU A 10 -40.45 -2.72 -15.33
N PRO A 11 -40.98 -1.54 -15.71
CA PRO A 11 -42.04 -1.27 -16.70
C PRO A 11 -41.60 -0.26 -17.79
N ALA A 12 -42.14 -0.40 -19.01
CA ALA A 12 -42.22 0.70 -19.96
C ALA A 12 -43.57 1.44 -19.79
N TRP A 13 -43.58 2.78 -19.86
CA TRP A 13 -44.82 3.56 -19.77
C TRP A 13 -45.59 3.53 -21.08
N SER A 14 -46.83 3.05 -21.04
CA SER A 14 -47.81 3.22 -22.11
C SER A 14 -48.54 4.56 -21.97
N ARG A 15 -48.81 5.22 -23.10
CA ARG A 15 -49.86 6.24 -23.21
C ARG A 15 -50.54 6.04 -24.57
N ALA A 16 -51.86 6.07 -24.60
CA ALA A 16 -52.66 5.53 -25.69
C ALA A 16 -52.65 6.40 -26.97
N SER A 17 -52.91 5.76 -28.11
CA SER A 17 -53.09 6.39 -29.42
C SER A 17 -54.52 6.88 -29.64
N GLY A 18 -54.66 8.06 -30.25
CA GLY A 18 -55.89 8.56 -30.87
C GLY A 18 -55.86 8.41 -32.40
N PRO A 19 -57.00 8.53 -33.10
CA PRO A 19 -57.11 8.11 -34.50
C PRO A 19 -56.55 9.11 -35.53
N SER A 20 -55.96 8.53 -36.58
CA SER A 20 -55.73 9.06 -37.94
C SER A 20 -55.98 10.55 -38.21
N GLN A 21 -54.89 11.29 -38.45
CA GLN A 21 -54.90 12.56 -39.18
C GLN A 21 -53.92 12.53 -40.36
N GLY A 22 -54.06 13.48 -41.30
CA GLY A 22 -53.42 13.46 -42.62
C GLY A 22 -51.88 13.58 -42.62
N PRO A 23 -51.24 13.55 -43.82
CA PRO A 23 -49.79 13.45 -43.96
C PRO A 23 -49.01 14.51 -43.17
N GLN A 24 -49.49 15.74 -43.13
CA GLN A 24 -48.86 16.84 -42.38
C GLN A 24 -48.72 16.58 -40.87
N CYS A 25 -49.68 15.89 -40.24
CA CYS A 25 -49.60 15.48 -38.83
C CYS A 25 -48.67 14.26 -38.63
N ARG A 26 -48.50 13.43 -39.67
CA ARG A 26 -47.60 12.27 -39.64
C ARG A 26 -46.14 12.71 -39.54
N ASP A 27 -45.78 13.76 -40.28
CA ASP A 27 -44.45 14.37 -40.20
C ASP A 27 -44.22 15.05 -38.84
N THR A 28 -45.23 15.72 -38.25
CA THR A 28 -45.08 16.30 -36.90
C THR A 28 -44.90 15.23 -35.82
N MET A 29 -45.68 14.15 -35.86
CA MET A 29 -45.50 13.02 -34.95
C MET A 29 -44.13 12.34 -35.13
N ALA A 30 -43.66 12.19 -36.37
CA ALA A 30 -42.32 11.66 -36.65
C ALA A 30 -41.20 12.58 -36.15
N HIS A 31 -41.38 13.90 -36.20
CA HIS A 31 -40.42 14.87 -35.64
C HIS A 31 -40.33 14.75 -34.11
N ILE A 32 -41.48 14.72 -33.43
CA ILE A 32 -41.58 14.58 -31.96
C ILE A 32 -40.97 13.25 -31.49
N ASP A 33 -41.28 12.14 -32.16
CA ASP A 33 -40.70 10.82 -31.89
C ASP A 33 -39.16 10.81 -32.15
N SER A 34 -38.70 11.52 -33.19
CA SER A 34 -37.27 11.70 -33.50
C SER A 34 -36.51 12.59 -32.48
N GLU A 35 -37.19 13.52 -31.83
CA GLU A 35 -36.64 14.36 -30.76
C GLU A 35 -36.59 13.60 -29.43
N VAL A 36 -37.67 12.92 -29.03
CA VAL A 36 -37.69 12.07 -27.81
C VAL A 36 -36.67 10.93 -27.91
N LYS A 37 -36.48 10.34 -29.10
CA LYS A 37 -35.40 9.37 -29.36
C LYS A 37 -34.00 9.97 -29.26
N GLU A 38 -33.83 11.24 -29.62
CA GLU A 38 -32.56 11.95 -29.46
C GLU A 38 -32.26 12.21 -27.98
N GLU A 39 -33.22 12.75 -27.22
CA GLU A 39 -33.04 13.03 -25.80
C GLU A 39 -32.73 11.76 -25.01
N CYS A 40 -33.51 10.69 -25.22
CA CYS A 40 -33.26 9.38 -24.60
C CYS A 40 -31.86 8.82 -24.95
N LEU A 41 -31.43 8.95 -26.21
CA LEU A 41 -30.08 8.52 -26.60
C LEU A 41 -28.99 9.43 -26.00
N ARG A 42 -29.24 10.74 -25.91
CA ARG A 42 -28.33 11.74 -25.32
C ARG A 42 -28.17 11.50 -23.81
N GLU A 43 -29.22 11.13 -23.10
CA GLU A 43 -29.16 10.69 -21.70
C GLU A 43 -28.40 9.37 -21.54
N ASP A 44 -28.67 8.36 -22.37
CA ASP A 44 -27.94 7.09 -22.35
C ASP A 44 -26.43 7.28 -22.61
N LEU A 45 -26.06 8.16 -23.56
CA LEU A 45 -24.67 8.53 -23.84
C LEU A 45 -24.03 9.29 -22.67
N ARG A 46 -24.70 10.32 -22.16
CA ARG A 46 -24.23 11.11 -21.00
C ARG A 46 -24.02 10.21 -19.79
N PHE A 47 -24.98 9.32 -19.51
CA PHE A 47 -24.85 8.33 -18.45
C PHE A 47 -23.77 7.28 -18.75
N TYR A 48 -23.51 6.90 -20.01
CA TYR A 48 -22.41 5.99 -20.32
C TYR A 48 -21.04 6.61 -20.00
N PHE A 49 -20.79 7.87 -20.41
CA PHE A 49 -19.50 8.53 -20.23
C PHE A 49 -19.24 9.12 -18.83
N MET A 50 -20.27 9.43 -18.04
CA MET A 50 -20.13 9.92 -16.64
C MET A 50 -19.20 9.06 -15.76
N ASN A 51 -18.50 9.68 -14.81
CA ASN A 51 -17.64 8.97 -13.86
C ASN A 51 -18.46 8.11 -12.87
N PRO A 52 -17.88 7.06 -12.24
CA PRO A 52 -18.59 6.24 -11.26
C PRO A 52 -19.16 7.03 -10.07
N CYS A 53 -18.48 8.09 -9.64
CA CYS A 53 -18.91 8.98 -8.58
C CYS A 53 -20.12 9.85 -8.99
N GLU A 54 -20.18 10.28 -10.25
CA GLU A 54 -21.34 10.99 -10.83
C GLU A 54 -22.52 10.05 -11.01
N LYS A 55 -22.28 8.82 -11.49
CA LYS A 55 -23.29 7.75 -11.59
C LYS A 55 -23.92 7.43 -10.23
N PHE A 56 -23.09 7.36 -9.18
CA PHE A 56 -23.56 7.20 -7.81
C PHE A 56 -24.38 8.44 -7.36
N ARG A 57 -23.88 9.66 -7.59
CA ARG A 57 -24.61 10.90 -7.27
C ARG A 57 -25.98 11.00 -7.97
N ALA A 58 -26.07 10.53 -9.22
CA ALA A 58 -27.26 10.62 -10.07
C ALA A 58 -28.30 9.50 -9.83
N ARG A 59 -27.89 8.28 -9.45
CA ARG A 59 -28.82 7.13 -9.26
C ARG A 59 -28.80 6.49 -7.87
N GLN A 60 -27.95 6.95 -6.95
CA GLN A 60 -27.77 6.42 -5.58
C GLN A 60 -27.43 4.91 -5.49
N GLN A 61 -27.05 4.28 -6.61
CA GLN A 61 -26.70 2.86 -6.68
C GLN A 61 -25.21 2.64 -6.37
N ILE A 62 -24.94 1.92 -5.28
CA ILE A 62 -23.58 1.61 -4.79
C ILE A 62 -22.70 1.05 -5.93
N PRO A 63 -21.49 1.61 -6.18
CA PRO A 63 -20.64 1.24 -7.30
C PRO A 63 -19.87 -0.07 -7.05
N TRP A 64 -20.59 -1.20 -6.90
CA TRP A 64 -20.03 -2.53 -6.61
C TRP A 64 -18.87 -2.95 -7.53
N LYS A 65 -18.89 -2.54 -8.81
CA LYS A 65 -17.78 -2.77 -9.75
C LYS A 65 -16.45 -2.17 -9.26
N MET A 66 -16.48 -0.98 -8.66
CA MET A 66 -15.28 -0.33 -8.13
C MET A 66 -14.79 -1.02 -6.87
N GLY A 67 -15.69 -1.40 -5.96
CA GLY A 67 -15.36 -2.18 -4.77
C GLY A 67 -14.70 -3.53 -5.10
N LEU A 68 -15.22 -4.24 -6.11
CA LEU A 68 -14.64 -5.50 -6.57
C LEU A 68 -13.23 -5.32 -7.16
N GLN A 69 -12.96 -4.26 -7.92
CA GLN A 69 -11.62 -3.99 -8.46
C GLN A 69 -10.62 -3.60 -7.36
N ILE A 70 -11.04 -2.82 -6.35
CA ILE A 70 -10.21 -2.52 -5.18
C ILE A 70 -9.87 -3.80 -4.40
N LEU A 71 -10.86 -4.67 -4.18
CA LEU A 71 -10.63 -5.99 -3.58
C LEU A 71 -9.67 -6.84 -4.43
N LYS A 72 -9.82 -6.84 -5.76
CA LYS A 72 -8.92 -7.55 -6.68
C LYS A 72 -7.47 -7.07 -6.54
N ILE A 73 -7.22 -5.75 -6.53
CA ILE A 73 -5.87 -5.18 -6.37
C ILE A 73 -5.21 -5.71 -5.09
N VAL A 74 -5.92 -5.67 -3.97
CA VAL A 74 -5.40 -6.16 -2.67
C VAL A 74 -5.13 -7.67 -2.71
N MET A 75 -6.06 -8.47 -3.25
CA MET A 75 -5.96 -9.92 -3.22
C MET A 75 -4.90 -10.46 -4.18
N VAL A 76 -4.80 -9.93 -5.40
CA VAL A 76 -3.76 -10.31 -6.39
C VAL A 76 -2.38 -9.87 -5.92
N THR A 77 -2.23 -8.66 -5.37
CA THR A 77 -0.93 -8.23 -4.80
C THR A 77 -0.53 -9.11 -3.62
N THR A 78 -1.47 -9.47 -2.73
CA THR A 78 -1.22 -10.41 -1.62
C THR A 78 -0.87 -11.82 -2.12
N GLN A 79 -1.46 -12.24 -3.25
CA GLN A 79 -1.14 -13.50 -3.92
C GLN A 79 0.28 -13.52 -4.45
N LEU A 80 0.70 -12.46 -5.15
CA LEU A 80 2.03 -12.32 -5.71
C LEU A 80 3.08 -12.23 -4.60
N VAL A 81 2.88 -11.40 -3.56
CA VAL A 81 3.84 -11.27 -2.45
C VAL A 81 4.05 -12.61 -1.73
N ARG A 82 2.98 -13.39 -1.49
CA ARG A 82 3.10 -14.73 -0.89
C ARG A 82 3.75 -15.76 -1.82
N PHE A 83 3.54 -15.66 -3.13
CA PHE A 83 4.22 -16.52 -4.10
C PHE A 83 5.71 -16.15 -4.21
N GLY A 84 6.03 -14.87 -4.35
CA GLY A 84 7.39 -14.33 -4.44
C GLY A 84 8.24 -14.68 -3.23
N LEU A 85 7.74 -14.48 -2.00
CA LEU A 85 8.47 -14.89 -0.79
C LEU A 85 8.74 -16.40 -0.74
N SER A 86 7.79 -17.23 -1.20
CA SER A 86 7.98 -18.69 -1.28
C SER A 86 8.98 -19.08 -2.37
N ASN A 87 8.97 -18.39 -3.51
CA ASN A 87 9.86 -18.64 -4.65
C ASN A 87 11.28 -18.12 -4.39
N GLN A 88 11.42 -17.01 -3.65
CA GLN A 88 12.71 -16.44 -3.27
C GLN A 88 13.52 -17.39 -2.39
N LEU A 89 12.87 -18.08 -1.44
CA LEU A 89 13.55 -19.09 -0.60
C LEU A 89 14.06 -20.26 -1.43
N VAL A 90 13.25 -20.79 -2.37
CA VAL A 90 13.65 -21.87 -3.28
C VAL A 90 14.79 -21.45 -4.22
N VAL A 91 14.72 -20.23 -4.79
CA VAL A 91 15.77 -19.71 -5.67
C VAL A 91 17.08 -19.47 -4.89
N ALA A 92 17.01 -18.87 -3.70
CA ALA A 92 18.19 -18.68 -2.85
C ALA A 92 18.83 -20.03 -2.45
N PHE A 93 18.02 -21.03 -2.10
CA PHE A 93 18.52 -22.38 -1.81
C PHE A 93 19.18 -23.02 -3.05
N LYS A 94 18.60 -22.89 -4.25
CA LYS A 94 19.24 -23.36 -5.50
C LYS A 94 20.56 -22.62 -5.75
N GLU A 95 20.61 -21.30 -5.60
CA GLU A 95 21.80 -20.48 -5.84
C GLU A 95 22.93 -20.79 -4.84
N GLU A 96 22.63 -20.86 -3.53
CA GLU A 96 23.58 -21.23 -2.48
C GLU A 96 24.13 -22.65 -2.67
N ASN A 97 23.27 -23.63 -2.98
CA ASN A 97 23.71 -25.00 -3.31
C ASN A 97 24.57 -25.02 -4.59
N THR A 98 24.19 -24.29 -5.64
CA THR A 98 24.97 -24.22 -6.89
C THR A 98 26.36 -23.66 -6.64
N ALA A 99 26.49 -22.60 -5.84
CA ALA A 99 27.78 -22.02 -5.45
C ALA A 99 28.62 -23.01 -4.61
N ALA A 100 28.00 -23.71 -3.65
CA ALA A 100 28.66 -24.75 -2.87
C ALA A 100 29.15 -25.91 -3.74
N PHE A 101 28.34 -26.37 -4.71
CA PHE A 101 28.72 -27.42 -5.64
C PHE A 101 29.86 -26.99 -6.59
N LYS A 102 29.90 -25.73 -7.05
CA LYS A 102 31.05 -25.19 -7.80
C LYS A 102 32.34 -25.30 -6.98
N HIS A 103 32.32 -24.90 -5.70
CA HIS A 103 33.49 -25.03 -4.82
C HIS A 103 33.86 -26.48 -4.45
N LEU A 104 32.91 -27.42 -4.44
CA LEU A 104 33.18 -28.83 -4.14
C LEU A 104 33.71 -29.61 -5.35
N PHE A 105 33.17 -29.40 -6.55
CA PHE A 105 33.45 -30.25 -7.72
C PHE A 105 34.42 -29.63 -8.73
N LEU A 106 34.65 -28.30 -8.72
CA LEU A 106 35.59 -27.66 -9.65
C LEU A 106 36.94 -27.38 -8.98
N LYS A 107 38.02 -27.95 -9.54
CA LYS A 107 39.39 -27.73 -9.08
C LYS A 107 39.75 -26.23 -9.24
N GLY A 108 39.98 -25.53 -8.13
CA GLY A 108 40.49 -24.16 -8.13
C GLY A 108 39.48 -23.04 -8.42
N TYR A 109 38.16 -23.29 -8.30
CA TYR A 109 37.14 -22.24 -8.48
C TYR A 109 37.33 -21.06 -7.50
N SER A 110 37.36 -19.84 -8.05
CA SER A 110 37.74 -18.60 -7.37
C SER A 110 36.65 -18.00 -6.48
N GLY A 111 35.40 -18.43 -6.63
CA GLY A 111 34.21 -17.82 -6.02
C GLY A 111 33.34 -17.02 -6.99
N SER A 112 33.84 -16.70 -8.19
CA SER A 112 33.09 -16.01 -9.26
C SER A 112 33.40 -16.63 -10.63
N ASP A 113 32.37 -16.79 -11.46
CA ASP A 113 32.52 -17.25 -12.85
C ASP A 113 33.37 -16.28 -13.71
N GLU A 114 34.10 -16.83 -14.69
CA GLU A 114 34.83 -16.08 -15.72
C GLU A 114 33.88 -15.83 -16.91
N ASP A 115 33.14 -14.72 -16.87
CA ASP A 115 32.03 -14.46 -17.81
C ASP A 115 30.95 -15.57 -17.75
N ASP A 116 30.61 -16.21 -18.86
CA ASP A 116 29.55 -17.23 -18.96
C ASP A 116 29.94 -18.63 -18.43
N TYR A 117 31.19 -18.84 -17.98
CA TYR A 117 31.71 -20.17 -17.62
C TYR A 117 32.49 -20.15 -16.29
N SER A 118 32.51 -21.28 -15.57
CA SER A 118 32.95 -21.28 -14.16
C SER A 118 34.45 -21.33 -13.94
N CYS A 119 35.20 -22.02 -14.80
CA CYS A 119 36.66 -21.92 -14.85
C CYS A 119 37.18 -22.41 -16.20
N SER A 120 38.47 -22.18 -16.48
CA SER A 120 39.10 -22.62 -17.72
C SER A 120 40.45 -23.30 -17.50
N VAL A 121 40.75 -24.28 -18.35
CA VAL A 121 42.02 -25.05 -18.32
C VAL A 121 42.73 -24.99 -19.67
N TYR A 122 44.06 -25.01 -19.61
CA TYR A 122 44.95 -24.69 -20.74
C TYR A 122 45.96 -25.81 -21.05
N THR A 123 46.02 -26.87 -20.23
CA THR A 123 46.90 -28.02 -20.44
C THR A 123 46.10 -29.33 -20.41
N GLN A 124 46.64 -30.37 -21.06
CA GLN A 124 46.03 -31.71 -21.04
C GLN A 124 46.07 -32.31 -19.63
N GLU A 125 47.16 -32.07 -18.89
CA GLU A 125 47.35 -32.51 -17.51
C GLU A 125 46.30 -31.87 -16.58
N ASP A 126 46.13 -30.54 -16.60
CA ASP A 126 45.10 -29.83 -15.84
C ASP A 126 43.67 -30.28 -16.19
N THR A 127 43.44 -30.71 -17.44
CA THR A 127 42.15 -31.24 -17.87
C THR A 127 41.88 -32.62 -17.26
N TYR A 128 42.85 -33.54 -17.32
CA TYR A 128 42.77 -34.82 -16.62
C TYR A 128 42.59 -34.63 -15.11
N ASP A 129 43.39 -33.76 -14.51
CA ASP A 129 43.35 -33.49 -13.08
C ASP A 129 42.01 -32.89 -12.64
N SER A 130 41.40 -32.02 -13.46
CA SER A 130 40.08 -31.44 -13.18
C SER A 130 38.94 -32.46 -13.32
N ILE A 131 38.98 -33.32 -14.36
CA ILE A 131 38.03 -34.43 -14.54
C ILE A 131 38.14 -35.41 -13.38
N PHE A 132 39.37 -35.82 -13.02
CA PHE A 132 39.58 -36.74 -11.91
C PHE A 132 39.23 -36.10 -10.57
N PHE A 133 39.54 -34.83 -10.33
CA PHE A 133 39.12 -34.11 -9.12
C PHE A 133 37.59 -34.16 -8.96
N ALA A 134 36.84 -33.78 -10.00
CA ALA A 134 35.38 -33.81 -9.99
C ALA A 134 34.81 -35.20 -9.65
N ILE A 135 35.35 -36.27 -10.24
CA ILE A 135 34.90 -37.66 -9.98
C ILE A 135 35.24 -38.12 -8.56
N ASN A 136 36.43 -37.79 -8.04
CA ASN A 136 36.81 -38.15 -6.66
C ASN A 136 36.02 -37.34 -5.61
N GLN A 137 35.68 -36.08 -5.88
CA GLN A 137 34.82 -35.29 -4.99
C GLN A 137 33.37 -35.77 -5.02
N ALA A 138 32.87 -36.17 -6.19
CA ALA A 138 31.54 -36.75 -6.35
C ALA A 138 31.36 -38.09 -5.59
N SER A 139 32.43 -38.86 -5.33
CA SER A 139 32.35 -40.07 -4.49
C SER A 139 32.53 -39.81 -2.98
N LEU A 140 32.81 -38.57 -2.55
CA LEU A 140 33.19 -38.19 -1.18
C LEU A 140 32.24 -37.15 -0.54
N LEU A 141 30.92 -37.35 -0.64
CA LEU A 141 29.90 -36.45 -0.06
C LEU A 141 30.10 -36.08 1.43
N ASN A 142 30.79 -36.93 2.21
CA ASN A 142 31.15 -36.68 3.62
C ASN A 142 32.02 -35.41 3.83
N LEU A 143 32.60 -34.84 2.77
CA LEU A 143 33.34 -33.57 2.82
C LEU A 143 32.44 -32.34 2.78
N SER A 144 31.16 -32.49 2.42
CA SER A 144 30.21 -31.38 2.31
C SER A 144 29.63 -30.97 3.67
N LEU A 145 29.32 -29.68 3.82
CA LEU A 145 28.59 -29.16 4.99
C LEU A 145 27.06 -29.35 4.89
N GLY A 146 26.56 -29.78 3.73
CA GLY A 146 25.14 -29.99 3.45
C GLY A 146 24.69 -31.41 3.79
N THR A 147 23.38 -31.59 4.02
CA THR A 147 22.79 -32.93 4.20
C THR A 147 22.49 -33.56 2.83
N LEU A 148 23.56 -33.96 2.14
CA LEU A 148 23.52 -34.56 0.81
C LEU A 148 23.54 -36.09 0.87
N GLY A 149 22.75 -36.72 0.01
CA GLY A 149 22.85 -38.15 -0.34
C GLY A 149 22.82 -38.33 -1.86
N TYR A 150 22.96 -39.56 -2.34
CA TYR A 150 22.96 -39.83 -3.78
C TYR A 150 21.56 -40.04 -4.38
N GLY A 151 21.38 -39.56 -5.61
CA GLY A 151 20.22 -39.88 -6.46
C GLY A 151 20.25 -41.31 -6.98
N GLU A 152 19.08 -41.81 -7.38
CA GLU A 152 18.95 -43.04 -8.17
C GLU A 152 18.65 -42.62 -9.60
N SER A 153 19.54 -42.94 -10.54
CA SER A 153 19.36 -42.64 -11.97
C SER A 153 18.20 -43.43 -12.56
N GLU A 154 17.78 -43.10 -13.79
CA GLU A 154 16.61 -43.71 -14.46
C GLU A 154 16.71 -45.25 -14.60
N ASP A 155 17.93 -45.80 -14.61
CA ASP A 155 18.22 -47.24 -14.56
C ASP A 155 18.13 -47.88 -13.15
N ASN A 156 17.59 -47.17 -12.15
CA ASN A 156 17.64 -47.51 -10.71
C ASN A 156 19.07 -47.78 -10.18
N ARG A 157 20.08 -47.07 -10.69
CA ARG A 157 21.48 -47.20 -10.27
C ARG A 157 22.02 -45.91 -9.66
N ILE A 158 22.79 -46.05 -8.59
CA ILE A 158 23.54 -44.96 -7.95
C ILE A 158 24.90 -44.84 -8.64
N ALA A 159 24.90 -44.26 -9.84
CA ALA A 159 26.08 -44.19 -10.70
C ALA A 159 26.32 -42.78 -11.24
N LEU A 160 27.59 -42.38 -11.28
CA LEU A 160 28.07 -41.20 -11.98
C LEU A 160 28.34 -41.56 -13.44
N LYS A 161 27.72 -40.83 -14.37
CA LYS A 161 27.79 -41.05 -15.82
C LYS A 161 28.72 -40.02 -16.45
N VAL A 162 29.83 -40.49 -17.02
CA VAL A 162 30.75 -39.66 -17.81
C VAL A 162 30.55 -39.99 -19.29
N CYS A 163 30.30 -38.97 -20.11
CA CYS A 163 30.23 -39.10 -21.55
C CYS A 163 31.30 -38.26 -22.25
N LYS A 164 31.92 -38.94 -23.21
CA LYS A 164 32.69 -38.52 -24.37
C LYS A 164 31.96 -37.93 -25.57
N GLN A 165 32.24 -36.73 -26.07
CA GLN A 165 31.80 -36.38 -27.43
C GLN A 165 33.03 -36.11 -28.29
N HIS A 166 33.20 -36.86 -29.37
CA HIS A 166 34.30 -36.67 -30.31
C HIS A 166 33.90 -36.99 -31.75
N TYR A 167 34.59 -36.39 -32.70
CA TYR A 167 34.43 -36.78 -34.10
C TYR A 167 34.83 -38.25 -34.32
N LYS A 168 34.17 -38.90 -35.28
CA LYS A 168 34.58 -40.22 -35.78
C LYS A 168 35.98 -40.15 -36.39
N LYS A 169 36.69 -41.28 -36.33
CA LYS A 169 38.07 -41.37 -36.81
C LYS A 169 38.09 -41.55 -38.33
N GLY A 170 38.38 -40.46 -39.04
CA GLY A 170 38.56 -40.45 -40.50
C GLY A 170 39.67 -41.38 -40.99
N THR A 171 39.61 -41.74 -42.28
CA THR A 171 40.61 -42.60 -42.91
C THR A 171 41.96 -41.89 -43.03
N MET A 172 43.01 -42.58 -42.59
CA MET A 172 44.32 -42.00 -42.28
C MET A 172 45.27 -41.96 -43.49
N PHE A 173 45.87 -40.80 -43.76
CA PHE A 173 47.05 -40.67 -44.61
C PHE A 173 48.15 -39.87 -43.89
N PRO A 174 49.38 -40.42 -43.73
CA PRO A 174 50.48 -39.69 -43.10
C PRO A 174 51.37 -39.00 -44.14
N SER A 175 51.32 -37.65 -44.22
CA SER A 175 52.51 -36.80 -44.51
C SER A 175 52.19 -35.30 -44.55
N ASN A 176 51.24 -34.86 -45.38
CA ASN A 176 51.09 -33.44 -45.74
C ASN A 176 49.69 -32.87 -45.46
N GLU A 177 49.61 -31.87 -44.58
CA GLU A 177 48.62 -30.77 -44.45
C GLU A 177 47.10 -31.08 -44.47
N THR A 178 46.69 -32.34 -44.55
CA THR A 178 45.30 -32.75 -44.80
C THR A 178 44.66 -33.43 -43.59
N LEU A 179 43.99 -32.62 -42.75
CA LEU A 179 43.24 -33.10 -41.60
C LEU A 179 41.85 -33.66 -42.03
N ASN A 180 41.81 -34.93 -42.43
CA ASN A 180 40.56 -35.61 -42.79
C ASN A 180 39.82 -36.11 -41.53
N ILE A 181 38.95 -35.28 -40.97
CA ILE A 181 38.04 -35.62 -39.87
C ILE A 181 36.64 -35.90 -40.44
N ASP A 182 36.02 -37.00 -40.01
CA ASP A 182 34.60 -37.26 -40.26
C ASP A 182 33.76 -36.39 -39.32
N SER A 183 32.85 -35.58 -39.88
CA SER A 183 32.02 -34.65 -39.12
C SER A 183 30.96 -35.33 -38.24
N ASP A 184 30.71 -36.62 -38.44
CA ASP A 184 29.83 -37.40 -37.56
C ASP A 184 30.38 -37.45 -36.12
N ILE A 185 29.51 -37.20 -35.15
CA ILE A 185 29.85 -37.24 -33.72
C ILE A 185 29.63 -38.67 -33.18
N GLU A 186 30.64 -39.17 -32.49
CA GLU A 186 30.67 -40.42 -31.75
C GLU A 186 30.57 -40.09 -30.25
N ILE A 187 29.69 -40.81 -29.53
CA ILE A 187 29.41 -40.56 -28.11
C ILE A 187 29.67 -41.84 -27.29
N ASP A 188 30.86 -41.92 -26.70
CA ASP A 188 31.21 -42.93 -25.70
C ASP A 188 30.66 -42.51 -24.33
N CYS A 189 30.03 -43.40 -23.56
CA CYS A 189 29.65 -43.15 -22.16
C CYS A 189 30.08 -44.31 -21.24
N ILE A 190 30.48 -43.98 -20.02
CA ILE A 190 30.76 -44.93 -18.93
C ILE A 190 29.94 -44.56 -17.69
N HIS A 191 29.44 -45.58 -16.98
CA HIS A 191 28.73 -45.43 -15.70
C HIS A 191 29.62 -46.00 -14.59
N LEU A 192 29.97 -45.16 -13.61
CA LEU A 192 30.82 -45.51 -12.48
C LEU A 192 29.97 -45.58 -11.21
N ASP A 193 30.00 -46.73 -10.52
CA ASP A 193 29.26 -46.95 -9.27
C ASP A 193 29.92 -46.18 -8.11
N LEU A 194 29.14 -45.33 -7.44
CA LEU A 194 29.63 -44.44 -6.37
C LEU A 194 29.96 -45.20 -5.07
N GLU A 195 29.32 -46.35 -4.83
CA GLU A 195 29.67 -47.24 -3.71
C GLU A 195 30.91 -48.10 -3.99
N ALA A 196 31.31 -48.26 -5.26
CA ALA A 196 32.58 -48.88 -5.62
C ALA A 196 33.73 -47.85 -5.62
N LEU A 197 33.49 -46.65 -6.17
CA LEU A 197 34.45 -45.53 -6.22
C LEU A 197 34.97 -45.11 -4.83
N SER A 198 34.16 -45.25 -3.79
CA SER A 198 34.53 -44.94 -2.40
C SER A 198 35.37 -46.03 -1.71
N LYS A 199 35.57 -47.19 -2.35
CA LYS A 199 36.33 -48.33 -1.80
C LYS A 199 37.70 -48.48 -2.46
N ASP A 200 37.80 -48.36 -3.79
CA ASP A 200 39.08 -48.43 -4.54
C ASP A 200 39.26 -47.24 -5.52
N PRO A 201 40.03 -46.19 -5.13
CA PRO A 201 40.12 -44.94 -5.90
C PRO A 201 41.01 -44.96 -7.17
N GLN A 202 41.61 -46.09 -7.55
CA GLN A 202 42.69 -46.12 -8.56
C GLN A 202 42.35 -46.86 -9.88
N ASP A 203 41.66 -48.00 -9.84
CA ASP A 203 41.50 -48.86 -11.03
C ASP A 203 40.77 -48.19 -12.20
N TRP A 204 39.71 -47.44 -11.92
CA TRP A 204 38.87 -46.79 -12.94
C TRP A 204 39.63 -45.75 -13.79
N LYS A 205 40.66 -45.12 -13.22
CA LYS A 205 41.50 -44.10 -13.88
C LYS A 205 42.31 -44.68 -15.04
N ASN A 206 42.67 -45.97 -14.95
CA ASN A 206 43.46 -46.67 -15.95
C ASN A 206 42.63 -47.25 -17.11
N SER A 207 41.29 -47.11 -17.08
CA SER A 207 40.42 -47.65 -18.13
C SER A 207 40.64 -46.96 -19.49
N SER A 208 40.41 -47.70 -20.57
CA SER A 208 40.58 -47.22 -21.95
C SER A 208 39.67 -46.03 -22.29
N PHE A 209 38.55 -45.86 -21.59
CA PHE A 209 37.62 -44.74 -21.77
C PHE A 209 38.33 -43.38 -21.62
N PHE A 210 39.14 -43.23 -20.56
CA PHE A 210 39.84 -41.98 -20.23
C PHE A 210 41.07 -41.69 -21.10
N ARG A 211 41.32 -42.44 -22.18
CA ARG A 211 42.33 -42.06 -23.18
C ARG A 211 41.74 -41.00 -24.12
N LEU A 212 41.95 -39.73 -23.79
CA LEU A 212 41.35 -38.60 -24.50
C LEU A 212 42.19 -38.20 -25.74
N GLU A 213 41.59 -38.30 -26.92
CA GLU A 213 42.16 -37.83 -28.19
C GLU A 213 41.78 -36.36 -28.43
N PHE A 214 42.44 -35.43 -27.72
CA PHE A 214 42.12 -33.98 -27.70
C PHE A 214 41.96 -33.29 -29.07
N TYR A 215 42.59 -33.82 -30.13
CA TYR A 215 42.46 -33.28 -31.50
C TYR A 215 41.07 -33.52 -32.13
N ARG A 216 40.33 -34.54 -31.66
CA ARG A 216 38.96 -34.87 -32.11
C ARG A 216 37.90 -34.74 -31.02
N LEU A 217 38.30 -34.42 -29.79
CA LEU A 217 37.43 -34.23 -28.63
C LEU A 217 36.65 -32.91 -28.72
N LEU A 218 35.33 -32.97 -28.71
CA LEU A 218 34.43 -31.81 -28.72
C LEU A 218 34.00 -31.39 -27.32
N GLN A 219 33.58 -32.37 -26.50
CA GLN A 219 32.99 -32.11 -25.18
C GLN A 219 33.18 -33.32 -24.25
N ILE A 220 33.26 -33.09 -22.94
CA ILE A 220 33.10 -34.15 -21.92
C ILE A 220 32.03 -33.70 -20.93
N ASP A 221 31.07 -34.59 -20.69
CA ASP A 221 29.93 -34.40 -19.80
C ASP A 221 30.06 -35.33 -18.59
N ILE A 222 30.23 -34.79 -17.39
CA ILE A 222 30.10 -35.54 -16.14
C ILE A 222 28.72 -35.24 -15.57
N SER A 223 27.91 -36.28 -15.36
CA SER A 223 26.53 -36.16 -14.87
C SER A 223 26.27 -37.12 -13.71
N PHE A 224 25.67 -36.61 -12.64
CA PHE A 224 25.28 -37.39 -11.47
C PHE A 224 24.13 -36.70 -10.73
N GLN A 225 23.39 -37.45 -9.94
CA GLN A 225 22.25 -36.92 -9.19
C GLN A 225 22.56 -36.93 -7.70
N LEU A 226 22.18 -35.88 -7.00
CA LEU A 226 22.19 -35.82 -5.54
C LEU A 226 20.75 -35.71 -5.01
N LYS A 227 20.58 -35.91 -3.71
CA LYS A 227 19.36 -35.70 -2.93
C LYS A 227 19.69 -34.78 -1.77
N GLY A 228 18.97 -33.67 -1.61
CA GLY A 228 19.10 -32.73 -0.50
C GLY A 228 17.76 -32.50 0.20
N ILE A 229 17.80 -32.06 1.46
CA ILE A 229 16.60 -31.66 2.22
C ILE A 229 16.71 -30.18 2.56
N ASP A 230 15.73 -29.38 2.15
CA ASP A 230 15.66 -27.99 2.57
C ASP A 230 15.04 -27.87 3.96
N LEU A 231 15.88 -27.58 4.95
CA LEU A 231 15.48 -27.36 6.34
C LEU A 231 14.76 -26.02 6.56
N GLN A 232 14.76 -25.10 5.58
CA GLN A 232 14.01 -23.83 5.66
C GLN A 232 12.53 -24.01 5.27
N THR A 233 12.24 -24.73 4.17
CA THR A 233 10.85 -25.06 3.77
C THR A 233 10.28 -26.30 4.46
N ILE A 234 11.12 -27.18 5.03
CA ILE A 234 10.79 -28.32 5.89
C ILE A 234 10.04 -29.48 5.19
N HIS A 235 9.22 -29.21 4.18
CA HIS A 235 8.35 -30.18 3.52
C HIS A 235 8.90 -30.75 2.21
N SER A 236 9.85 -30.07 1.57
CA SER A 236 10.42 -30.41 0.28
C SER A 236 11.79 -31.05 0.40
N ARG A 237 12.02 -32.08 -0.41
CA ARG A 237 13.35 -32.54 -0.82
C ARG A 237 13.65 -32.02 -2.21
N GLU A 238 14.92 -31.83 -2.53
CA GLU A 238 15.37 -31.58 -3.90
C GLU A 238 16.19 -32.75 -4.42
N LEU A 239 15.99 -33.10 -5.68
CA LEU A 239 16.88 -33.94 -6.46
C LEU A 239 17.57 -33.06 -7.51
N PRO A 240 18.70 -32.41 -7.19
CA PRO A 240 19.54 -31.75 -8.18
C PRO A 240 20.23 -32.78 -9.09
N ASP A 241 19.90 -32.71 -10.38
CA ASP A 241 20.71 -33.25 -11.46
C ASP A 241 21.93 -32.33 -11.65
N CYS A 242 23.14 -32.81 -11.37
CA CYS A 242 24.39 -32.06 -11.52
C CYS A 242 25.09 -32.40 -12.84
N TYR A 243 25.52 -31.38 -13.56
CA TYR A 243 26.19 -31.48 -14.87
C TYR A 243 27.47 -30.63 -14.89
N ILE A 244 28.60 -31.25 -15.23
CA ILE A 244 29.89 -30.59 -15.43
C ILE A 244 30.30 -30.80 -16.88
N ILE A 245 30.44 -29.71 -17.63
CA ILE A 245 30.67 -29.74 -19.07
C ILE A 245 32.03 -29.11 -19.37
N PHE A 246 32.91 -29.89 -19.98
CA PHE A 246 34.21 -29.46 -20.50
C PHE A 246 34.07 -29.23 -22.00
N ASP A 247 33.94 -27.98 -22.44
CA ASP A 247 33.76 -27.61 -23.85
C ASP A 247 35.10 -27.31 -24.53
N ASN A 248 35.38 -28.03 -25.62
CA ASN A 248 36.56 -27.90 -26.47
C ASN A 248 36.21 -27.62 -27.94
N LYS A 249 34.94 -27.33 -28.28
CA LYS A 249 34.47 -27.17 -29.69
C LYS A 249 35.21 -26.10 -30.49
N ALA A 250 35.75 -25.10 -29.80
CA ALA A 250 36.56 -24.04 -30.41
C ALA A 250 38.00 -24.47 -30.75
N HIS A 251 38.47 -25.61 -30.24
CA HIS A 251 39.82 -26.17 -30.40
C HIS A 251 40.97 -25.16 -30.19
N SER A 252 40.75 -24.13 -29.37
CA SER A 252 41.59 -22.94 -29.24
C SER A 252 42.75 -23.07 -28.25
N GLY A 253 42.99 -24.28 -27.71
CA GLY A 253 43.92 -24.51 -26.60
C GLY A 253 43.39 -24.07 -25.22
N LYS A 254 42.14 -23.62 -25.13
CA LYS A 254 41.43 -23.28 -23.89
C LYS A 254 40.14 -24.09 -23.82
N ILE A 255 40.05 -25.00 -22.84
CA ILE A 255 38.81 -25.73 -22.53
C ILE A 255 38.03 -24.90 -21.51
N LYS A 256 36.75 -24.63 -21.80
CA LYS A 256 35.83 -23.94 -20.87
C LYS A 256 35.11 -24.97 -20.02
N ILE A 257 35.03 -24.76 -18.70
CA ILE A 257 34.33 -25.65 -17.77
C ILE A 257 33.08 -24.94 -17.26
N TYR A 258 31.93 -25.54 -17.52
CA TYR A 258 30.62 -25.08 -17.05
C TYR A 258 30.11 -26.02 -15.97
N PHE A 259 29.50 -25.46 -14.90
CA PHE A 259 28.77 -26.22 -13.90
C PHE A 259 27.30 -25.79 -13.88
N ASN A 260 26.41 -26.73 -14.21
CA ASN A 260 24.96 -26.56 -14.15
C ASN A 260 24.36 -27.53 -13.13
N SER A 261 23.31 -27.09 -12.44
CA SER A 261 22.54 -27.97 -11.56
C SER A 261 21.05 -27.67 -11.69
N ASP A 262 20.24 -28.70 -11.93
CA ASP A 262 18.79 -28.58 -12.09
C ASP A 262 18.04 -29.42 -11.06
N ALA A 263 17.47 -28.71 -10.08
CA ALA A 263 16.71 -29.27 -8.98
C ALA A 263 15.28 -29.64 -9.42
N LYS A 264 14.96 -30.93 -9.33
CA LYS A 264 13.58 -31.42 -9.28
C LYS A 264 13.15 -31.45 -7.81
N ILE A 265 12.22 -30.56 -7.45
CA ILE A 265 11.62 -30.51 -6.11
C ILE A 265 10.63 -31.68 -5.98
N GLU A 266 10.55 -32.32 -4.82
CA GLU A 266 9.51 -33.31 -4.46
C GLU A 266 9.07 -33.16 -3.00
N GLU A 267 7.86 -33.62 -2.66
CA GLU A 267 7.40 -33.70 -1.26
C GLU A 267 7.92 -34.95 -0.53
N CYS A 268 8.30 -34.78 0.74
CA CYS A 268 8.77 -35.87 1.60
C CYS A 268 7.61 -36.77 2.08
N LYS A 269 7.54 -38.02 1.57
CA LYS A 269 6.44 -38.98 1.77
C LYS A 269 6.10 -39.30 3.25
N ASP A 270 7.08 -39.32 4.16
CA ASP A 270 6.92 -39.80 5.56
C ASP A 270 7.41 -38.80 6.63
N LEU A 271 7.10 -37.51 6.46
CA LEU A 271 7.58 -36.44 7.34
C LEU A 271 6.83 -36.35 8.70
N LYS A 272 7.30 -37.07 9.72
CA LYS A 272 6.70 -37.10 11.07
C LYS A 272 7.10 -35.91 11.96
N ILE A 273 6.43 -34.76 11.80
CA ILE A 273 6.63 -33.56 12.64
C ILE A 273 5.48 -33.36 13.64
N SER A 274 5.83 -33.14 14.91
CA SER A 274 4.89 -32.79 15.98
C SER A 274 4.54 -31.29 15.93
N GLY A 275 3.54 -30.91 15.12
CA GLY A 275 3.16 -29.49 14.97
C GLY A 275 1.92 -29.24 14.13
N SER A 276 1.38 -28.01 14.22
CA SER A 276 0.12 -27.59 13.58
C SER A 276 0.19 -27.30 12.08
N ILE A 277 1.30 -27.64 11.43
CA ILE A 277 1.75 -27.03 10.16
C ILE A 277 0.82 -27.36 8.98
N GLN A 278 0.29 -28.58 8.91
CA GLN A 278 -0.56 -29.07 7.80
C GLN A 278 -1.79 -28.19 7.51
N LYS A 279 -2.25 -27.37 8.48
CA LYS A 279 -3.36 -26.42 8.28
C LYS A 279 -2.99 -25.26 7.35
N ASN A 280 -1.72 -24.86 7.28
CA ASN A 280 -1.31 -23.69 6.48
C ASN A 280 -1.44 -23.94 4.97
N THR A 281 -1.09 -25.13 4.48
CA THR A 281 -1.15 -25.46 3.04
C THR A 281 -2.57 -25.36 2.50
N GLN A 282 -3.56 -25.86 3.25
CA GLN A 282 -4.97 -25.78 2.89
C GLN A 282 -5.48 -24.33 2.79
N TYR A 283 -5.06 -23.44 3.69
CA TYR A 283 -5.43 -22.02 3.62
C TYR A 283 -4.88 -21.31 2.38
N VAL A 284 -3.71 -21.70 1.87
CA VAL A 284 -3.14 -21.09 0.65
C VAL A 284 -3.90 -21.51 -0.60
N LEU A 285 -4.28 -22.79 -0.72
CA LEU A 285 -5.10 -23.27 -1.84
C LEU A 285 -6.50 -22.63 -1.85
N VAL A 286 -7.14 -22.49 -0.68
CA VAL A 286 -8.43 -21.78 -0.54
C VAL A 286 -8.29 -20.29 -0.90
N PHE A 287 -7.17 -19.66 -0.54
CA PHE A 287 -6.88 -18.27 -0.91
C PHE A 287 -6.70 -18.10 -2.42
N ASP A 288 -5.92 -18.97 -3.08
CA ASP A 288 -5.69 -18.92 -4.53
C ASP A 288 -7.00 -19.16 -5.32
N ALA A 289 -7.85 -20.11 -4.87
CA ALA A 289 -9.18 -20.31 -5.45
C ALA A 289 -10.09 -19.07 -5.30
N PHE A 290 -10.02 -18.35 -4.18
CA PHE A 290 -10.80 -17.14 -3.97
C PHE A 290 -10.33 -15.96 -4.84
N VAL A 291 -9.03 -15.88 -5.17
CA VAL A 291 -8.53 -14.92 -6.18
C VAL A 291 -9.12 -15.22 -7.55
N ILE A 292 -9.18 -16.49 -7.97
CA ILE A 292 -9.80 -16.91 -9.23
C ILE A 292 -11.28 -16.47 -9.28
N VAL A 293 -12.05 -16.67 -8.21
CA VAL A 293 -13.46 -16.25 -8.12
C VAL A 293 -13.62 -14.72 -8.29
N ILE A 294 -12.76 -13.91 -7.66
CA ILE A 294 -12.77 -12.45 -7.84
C ILE A 294 -12.42 -12.05 -9.28
N CYS A 295 -11.41 -12.68 -9.88
CA CYS A 295 -10.99 -12.38 -11.25
C CYS A 295 -12.06 -12.80 -12.28
N LEU A 296 -12.75 -13.93 -12.07
CA LEU A 296 -13.90 -14.32 -12.89
C LEU A 296 -15.07 -13.34 -12.77
N ALA A 297 -15.40 -12.89 -11.56
CA ALA A 297 -16.44 -11.88 -11.35
C ALA A 297 -16.06 -10.53 -11.99
N SER A 298 -14.78 -10.14 -11.93
CA SER A 298 -14.21 -8.98 -12.63
C SER A 298 -14.37 -9.12 -14.16
N LEU A 299 -13.87 -10.22 -14.72
CA LEU A 299 -13.91 -10.57 -16.13
C LEU A 299 -15.33 -10.52 -16.71
N ILE A 300 -16.31 -11.11 -16.02
CA ILE A 300 -17.73 -11.09 -16.41
C ILE A 300 -18.29 -9.66 -16.40
N LEU A 301 -18.04 -8.88 -15.34
CA LEU A 301 -18.56 -7.52 -15.21
C LEU A 301 -17.91 -6.52 -16.19
N CYS A 302 -16.65 -6.72 -16.54
CA CYS A 302 -15.93 -5.94 -17.55
C CYS A 302 -16.37 -6.33 -18.97
N THR A 303 -16.48 -7.63 -19.27
CA THR A 303 -17.01 -8.13 -20.56
C THR A 303 -18.43 -7.63 -20.81
N ARG A 304 -19.33 -7.71 -19.82
CA ARG A 304 -20.68 -7.11 -19.89
C ARG A 304 -20.66 -5.59 -20.16
N SER A 305 -19.63 -4.89 -19.69
CA SER A 305 -19.46 -3.45 -19.93
C SER A 305 -19.02 -3.14 -21.36
N ILE A 306 -18.14 -3.95 -21.95
CA ILE A 306 -17.76 -3.84 -23.38
C ILE A 306 -18.94 -4.23 -24.29
N VAL A 307 -19.68 -5.29 -23.98
CA VAL A 307 -20.88 -5.68 -24.75
C VAL A 307 -21.94 -4.57 -24.72
N LEU A 308 -22.12 -3.89 -23.58
CA LEU A 308 -23.01 -2.71 -23.49
C LEU A 308 -22.51 -1.56 -24.37
N ALA A 309 -21.20 -1.27 -24.35
CA ALA A 309 -20.58 -0.23 -25.18
C ALA A 309 -20.76 -0.51 -26.68
N LEU A 310 -20.56 -1.75 -27.12
CA LEU A 310 -20.74 -2.15 -28.52
C LEU A 310 -22.21 -2.06 -28.97
N ARG A 311 -23.17 -2.41 -28.10
CA ARG A 311 -24.61 -2.21 -28.35
C ARG A 311 -24.97 -0.72 -28.45
N LEU A 312 -24.47 0.11 -27.53
CA LEU A 312 -24.70 1.56 -27.53
C LEU A 312 -24.10 2.22 -28.77
N ARG A 313 -22.86 1.85 -29.15
CA ARG A 313 -22.23 2.30 -30.39
C ARG A 313 -23.05 1.94 -31.63
N LYS A 314 -23.62 0.72 -31.70
CA LYS A 314 -24.48 0.31 -32.83
C LYS A 314 -25.78 1.11 -32.88
N ARG A 315 -26.40 1.42 -31.72
CA ARG A 315 -27.58 2.30 -31.63
C ARG A 315 -27.26 3.74 -32.06
N PHE A 316 -26.13 4.29 -31.59
CA PHE A 316 -25.67 5.63 -31.95
C PHE A 316 -25.38 5.76 -33.45
N LEU A 317 -24.58 4.84 -34.02
CA LEU A 317 -24.27 4.83 -35.45
C LEU A 317 -25.52 4.73 -36.33
N LYS A 318 -26.47 3.87 -35.95
CA LYS A 318 -27.74 3.75 -36.67
C LYS A 318 -28.54 5.05 -36.62
N PHE A 319 -28.74 5.61 -35.42
CA PHE A 319 -29.49 6.86 -35.23
C PHE A 319 -28.86 8.05 -35.99
N PHE A 320 -27.53 8.19 -35.94
CA PHE A 320 -26.83 9.30 -36.59
C PHE A 320 -26.93 9.26 -38.12
N LEU A 321 -26.89 8.05 -38.70
CA LEU A 321 -27.11 7.81 -40.12
C LEU A 321 -28.58 8.04 -40.52
N GLU A 322 -29.54 7.61 -39.69
CA GLU A 322 -30.98 7.79 -39.95
C GLU A 322 -31.41 9.26 -39.86
N LYS A 323 -30.97 10.01 -38.83
CA LYS A 323 -31.39 11.40 -38.59
C LYS A 323 -30.61 12.44 -39.37
N TYR A 324 -29.27 12.33 -39.44
CA TYR A 324 -28.41 13.36 -40.06
C TYR A 324 -27.82 12.95 -41.41
N LYS A 325 -28.04 11.70 -41.87
CA LYS A 325 -27.46 11.13 -43.12
C LYS A 325 -25.95 11.33 -43.25
N ARG A 326 -25.23 11.30 -42.13
CA ARG A 326 -23.76 11.40 -42.05
C ARG A 326 -23.19 10.17 -41.35
N HIS A 327 -22.02 9.73 -41.79
CA HIS A 327 -21.24 8.72 -41.08
C HIS A 327 -20.40 9.39 -39.97
N VAL A 328 -20.32 8.72 -38.81
CA VAL A 328 -19.54 9.13 -37.64
C VAL A 328 -18.06 8.78 -37.84
N CYS A 329 -17.14 9.63 -37.40
CA CYS A 329 -15.72 9.45 -37.62
C CYS A 329 -15.16 8.23 -36.88
N ASN A 330 -14.10 7.62 -37.44
CA ASN A 330 -13.45 6.45 -36.85
C ASN A 330 -12.76 6.73 -35.49
N ALA A 331 -12.58 8.01 -35.12
CA ALA A 331 -12.09 8.42 -33.80
C ALA A 331 -13.20 8.23 -32.74
N ASP A 332 -14.33 8.92 -32.92
CA ASP A 332 -15.52 8.88 -32.06
C ASP A 332 -16.05 7.44 -31.93
N GLN A 333 -15.99 6.64 -33.01
CA GLN A 333 -16.32 5.21 -32.97
C GLN A 333 -15.40 4.34 -32.08
N ARG A 334 -14.17 4.79 -31.81
CA ARG A 334 -13.22 4.13 -30.89
C ARG A 334 -13.40 4.60 -29.46
N GLU A 335 -13.84 5.83 -29.23
CA GLU A 335 -14.06 6.40 -27.88
C GLU A 335 -15.05 5.58 -27.03
N PHE A 336 -16.08 4.99 -27.67
CA PHE A 336 -16.98 4.02 -27.01
C PHE A 336 -16.23 2.84 -26.36
N ILE A 337 -15.11 2.40 -26.94
CA ILE A 337 -14.33 1.24 -26.49
C ILE A 337 -13.27 1.69 -25.49
N ASN A 338 -13.67 1.81 -24.23
CA ASN A 338 -12.80 2.21 -23.13
C ASN A 338 -11.68 1.15 -22.91
N GLN A 339 -10.45 1.51 -23.30
CA GLN A 339 -9.27 0.65 -23.29
C GLN A 339 -8.94 0.06 -21.92
N TRP A 340 -9.25 0.77 -20.82
CA TRP A 340 -9.01 0.28 -19.46
C TRP A 340 -9.79 -1.00 -19.13
N TYR A 341 -10.95 -1.25 -19.77
CA TYR A 341 -11.64 -2.54 -19.60
C TYR A 341 -10.93 -3.68 -20.34
N ILE A 342 -10.25 -3.40 -21.45
CA ILE A 342 -9.45 -4.40 -22.18
C ILE A 342 -8.22 -4.77 -21.36
N LEU A 343 -7.51 -3.78 -20.81
CA LEU A 343 -6.39 -4.00 -19.87
C LEU A 343 -6.82 -4.87 -18.67
N VAL A 344 -7.98 -4.56 -18.07
CA VAL A 344 -8.53 -5.36 -16.96
C VAL A 344 -8.83 -6.79 -17.37
N ILE A 345 -9.47 -7.03 -18.53
CA ILE A 345 -9.76 -8.37 -19.05
C ILE A 345 -8.47 -9.18 -19.28
N ILE A 346 -7.44 -8.57 -19.87
CA ILE A 346 -6.13 -9.22 -20.05
C ILE A 346 -5.51 -9.55 -18.70
N SER A 347 -5.54 -8.62 -17.73
CA SER A 347 -5.04 -8.86 -16.37
C SER A 347 -5.79 -9.99 -15.64
N ASP A 348 -7.11 -10.10 -15.84
CA ASP A 348 -7.92 -11.14 -15.22
C ASP A 348 -7.59 -12.52 -15.80
N LEU A 349 -7.44 -12.62 -17.12
CA LEU A 349 -7.04 -13.86 -17.80
C LEU A 349 -5.64 -14.32 -17.36
N LEU A 350 -4.66 -13.42 -17.35
CA LEU A 350 -3.30 -13.74 -16.88
C LEU A 350 -3.28 -14.18 -15.41
N THR A 351 -4.06 -13.52 -14.55
CA THR A 351 -4.17 -13.88 -13.12
C THR A 351 -4.83 -15.25 -12.93
N ILE A 352 -5.89 -15.56 -13.68
CA ILE A 352 -6.57 -16.86 -13.62
C ILE A 352 -5.62 -17.97 -14.08
N SER A 353 -4.97 -17.82 -15.23
CA SER A 353 -4.01 -18.80 -15.74
C SER A 353 -2.83 -19.02 -14.79
N GLY A 354 -2.23 -17.94 -14.28
CA GLY A 354 -1.17 -18.02 -13.28
C GLY A 354 -1.61 -18.65 -11.97
N SER A 355 -2.85 -18.40 -11.52
CA SER A 355 -3.41 -19.02 -10.31
C SER A 355 -3.68 -20.52 -10.47
N VAL A 356 -4.17 -20.95 -11.64
CA VAL A 356 -4.37 -22.38 -11.95
C VAL A 356 -3.03 -23.10 -11.99
N LEU A 357 -2.03 -22.55 -12.69
CA LEU A 357 -0.68 -23.11 -12.71
C LEU A 357 -0.06 -23.16 -11.30
N LYS A 358 -0.21 -22.10 -10.49
CA LYS A 358 0.24 -22.08 -9.09
C LYS A 358 -0.41 -23.17 -8.23
N MET A 359 -1.69 -23.45 -8.44
CA MET A 359 -2.40 -24.54 -7.75
C MET A 359 -1.94 -25.91 -8.26
N GLU A 360 -1.65 -26.05 -9.57
CA GLU A 360 -1.20 -27.30 -10.16
C GLU A 360 0.25 -27.67 -9.79
N ILE A 361 1.16 -26.70 -9.76
CA ILE A 361 2.52 -26.83 -9.19
C ILE A 361 2.45 -27.48 -7.80
N LYS A 362 1.55 -26.98 -6.95
CA LYS A 362 1.32 -27.45 -5.57
C LYS A 362 0.48 -28.73 -5.42
N ALA A 363 -0.06 -29.28 -6.50
CA ALA A 363 -0.96 -30.44 -6.45
C ALA A 363 -0.49 -31.63 -7.30
N LYS A 364 0.44 -31.40 -8.24
CA LYS A 364 0.99 -32.42 -9.16
C LYS A 364 2.52 -32.39 -9.27
N ASN A 365 3.21 -31.60 -8.45
CA ASN A 365 4.67 -31.50 -8.44
C ASN A 365 5.28 -31.08 -9.79
N LEU A 366 4.64 -30.12 -10.47
CA LEU A 366 5.11 -29.54 -11.73
C LEU A 366 6.08 -28.39 -11.45
N THR A 367 7.23 -28.36 -12.15
CA THR A 367 8.37 -27.46 -11.84
C THR A 367 8.37 -26.12 -12.59
N ASN A 368 7.32 -25.77 -13.33
CA ASN A 368 7.27 -24.57 -14.17
C ASN A 368 7.00 -23.24 -13.42
N TYR A 369 7.76 -22.98 -12.36
CA TYR A 369 7.70 -21.76 -11.55
C TYR A 369 7.91 -20.49 -12.39
N ASN A 370 8.80 -20.51 -13.38
CA ASN A 370 9.12 -19.36 -14.24
C ASN A 370 7.89 -18.84 -14.99
N LEU A 371 7.12 -19.72 -15.65
CA LEU A 371 5.90 -19.35 -16.35
C LEU A 371 4.82 -18.80 -15.39
N CYS A 372 4.65 -19.44 -14.23
CA CYS A 372 3.76 -18.97 -13.18
C CYS A 372 4.13 -17.57 -12.67
N SER A 373 5.43 -17.32 -12.46
CA SER A 373 5.98 -16.03 -12.02
C SER A 373 5.72 -14.92 -13.05
N ILE A 374 6.01 -15.18 -14.33
CA ILE A 374 5.77 -14.22 -15.43
C ILE A 374 4.28 -13.89 -15.53
N LEU A 375 3.39 -14.88 -15.48
CA LEU A 375 1.94 -14.66 -15.58
C LEU A 375 1.37 -13.85 -14.41
N LEU A 376 1.73 -14.19 -13.16
CA LEU A 376 1.26 -13.46 -11.97
C LEU A 376 1.91 -12.08 -11.83
N GLY A 377 3.18 -11.93 -12.24
CA GLY A 377 3.89 -10.65 -12.23
C GLY A 377 3.32 -9.67 -13.26
N THR A 378 3.19 -10.10 -14.52
CA THR A 378 2.60 -9.27 -15.59
C THR A 378 1.12 -8.95 -15.34
N SER A 379 0.34 -9.88 -14.79
CA SER A 379 -1.05 -9.59 -14.41
C SER A 379 -1.11 -8.54 -13.31
N THR A 380 -0.26 -8.64 -12.29
CA THR A 380 -0.18 -7.66 -11.19
C THR A 380 0.26 -6.29 -11.70
N LEU A 381 1.23 -6.22 -12.61
CA LEU A 381 1.64 -4.97 -13.27
C LEU A 381 0.44 -4.30 -13.98
N PHE A 382 -0.32 -5.04 -14.78
CA PHE A 382 -1.51 -4.50 -15.44
C PHE A 382 -2.65 -4.13 -14.48
N VAL A 383 -2.79 -4.83 -13.35
CA VAL A 383 -3.72 -4.46 -12.27
C VAL A 383 -3.33 -3.13 -11.62
N TRP A 384 -2.04 -2.89 -11.37
CA TRP A 384 -1.53 -1.63 -10.82
C TRP A 384 -1.56 -0.47 -11.83
N VAL A 385 -1.22 -0.70 -13.10
CA VAL A 385 -1.46 0.28 -14.18
C VAL A 385 -2.95 0.62 -14.28
N GLY A 386 -3.84 -0.36 -14.06
CA GLY A 386 -5.28 -0.17 -13.96
C GLY A 386 -5.75 0.78 -12.84
N VAL A 387 -4.89 1.11 -11.85
CA VAL A 387 -5.19 2.10 -10.80
C VAL A 387 -5.17 3.54 -11.35
N ILE A 388 -4.34 3.81 -12.37
CA ILE A 388 -4.20 5.13 -13.00
C ILE A 388 -5.56 5.66 -13.50
N ARG A 389 -6.41 4.76 -14.00
CA ARG A 389 -7.82 5.04 -14.35
C ARG A 389 -8.60 5.73 -13.23
N TYR A 390 -8.43 5.30 -11.97
CA TYR A 390 -9.15 5.86 -10.83
C TYR A 390 -8.56 7.21 -10.38
N LEU A 391 -7.26 7.42 -10.61
CA LEU A 391 -6.62 8.73 -10.43
C LEU A 391 -7.12 9.75 -11.46
N GLY A 392 -7.42 9.32 -12.69
CA GLY A 392 -8.02 10.15 -13.75
C GLY A 392 -9.40 10.74 -13.42
N TYR A 393 -10.08 10.31 -12.35
CA TYR A 393 -11.29 10.99 -11.85
C TYR A 393 -11.00 12.30 -11.11
N PHE A 394 -9.74 12.58 -10.79
CA PHE A 394 -9.28 13.87 -10.24
C PHE A 394 -8.72 14.74 -11.37
N GLN A 395 -9.27 15.94 -11.55
CA GLN A 395 -8.96 16.82 -12.68
C GLN A 395 -7.45 17.09 -12.87
N ALA A 396 -6.69 17.25 -11.78
CA ALA A 396 -5.24 17.49 -11.83
C ALA A 396 -4.45 16.29 -12.41
N TYR A 397 -4.80 15.06 -12.05
CA TYR A 397 -4.13 13.86 -12.57
C TYR A 397 -4.60 13.48 -13.98
N ASN A 398 -5.83 13.86 -14.34
CA ASN A 398 -6.37 13.63 -15.68
C ASN A 398 -5.55 14.36 -16.76
N VAL A 399 -5.04 15.58 -16.48
CA VAL A 399 -4.15 16.32 -17.39
C VAL A 399 -2.94 15.47 -17.79
N LEU A 400 -2.22 14.88 -16.83
CA LEU A 400 -1.03 14.07 -17.11
C LEU A 400 -1.35 12.81 -17.96
N ILE A 401 -2.49 12.17 -17.70
CA ILE A 401 -2.93 10.98 -18.46
C ILE A 401 -3.29 11.38 -19.90
N LEU A 402 -4.00 12.50 -20.08
CA LEU A 402 -4.35 13.04 -21.39
C LEU A 402 -3.11 13.51 -22.18
N THR A 403 -2.16 14.19 -21.52
CA THR A 403 -0.83 14.53 -22.08
C THR A 403 -0.14 13.29 -22.64
N MET A 404 -0.09 12.21 -21.86
CA MET A 404 0.57 10.96 -22.27
C MET A 404 -0.15 10.27 -23.45
N GLN A 405 -1.49 10.30 -23.48
CA GLN A 405 -2.27 9.77 -24.60
C GLN A 405 -2.15 10.62 -25.87
N ALA A 406 -2.03 11.94 -25.74
CA ALA A 406 -1.87 12.88 -26.85
C ALA A 406 -0.45 12.89 -27.43
N SER A 407 0.58 12.70 -26.59
CA SER A 407 1.98 12.64 -27.03
C SER A 407 2.34 11.30 -27.66
N LEU A 408 1.81 10.17 -27.17
CA LEU A 408 2.12 8.81 -27.65
C LEU A 408 2.13 8.66 -29.19
N PRO A 409 1.12 9.12 -29.98
CA PRO A 409 1.16 8.99 -31.44
C PRO A 409 2.19 9.91 -32.12
N LYS A 410 2.59 11.04 -31.50
CA LYS A 410 3.71 11.87 -31.97
C LYS A 410 5.03 11.16 -31.69
N VAL A 411 5.20 10.68 -30.44
CA VAL A 411 6.37 9.96 -29.93
C VAL A 411 6.65 8.71 -30.76
N LEU A 412 5.66 7.84 -31.00
CA LEU A 412 5.86 6.60 -31.78
C LEU A 412 6.36 6.85 -33.20
N ARG A 413 5.93 7.94 -33.87
CA ARG A 413 6.44 8.33 -35.19
C ARG A 413 7.89 8.80 -35.11
N PHE A 414 8.23 9.59 -34.10
CA PHE A 414 9.60 10.06 -33.86
C PHE A 414 10.54 8.90 -33.51
N CYS A 415 10.11 7.97 -32.65
CA CYS A 415 10.83 6.74 -32.31
C CYS A 415 11.07 5.83 -33.51
N ALA A 416 10.15 5.77 -34.49
CA ALA A 416 10.39 5.02 -35.73
C ALA A 416 11.56 5.62 -36.54
N CYS A 417 11.58 6.95 -36.70
CA CYS A 417 12.68 7.64 -37.39
C CYS A 417 14.02 7.51 -36.64
N ALA A 418 14.02 7.74 -35.32
CA ALA A 418 15.21 7.60 -34.49
C ALA A 418 15.71 6.14 -34.42
N GLY A 419 14.79 5.17 -34.44
CA GLY A 419 15.09 3.74 -34.46
C GLY A 419 15.84 3.29 -35.72
N MET A 420 15.53 3.85 -36.89
CA MET A 420 16.29 3.59 -38.12
C MET A 420 17.74 4.07 -38.02
N ILE A 421 17.96 5.26 -37.45
CA ILE A 421 19.32 5.78 -37.19
C ILE A 421 20.04 4.89 -36.18
N TYR A 422 19.35 4.54 -35.08
CA TYR A 422 19.88 3.72 -34.01
C TYR A 422 20.35 2.34 -34.52
N LEU A 423 19.52 1.63 -35.30
CA LEU A 423 19.88 0.37 -35.92
C LEU A 423 21.10 0.49 -36.86
N GLY A 424 21.21 1.60 -37.61
CA GLY A 424 22.39 1.91 -38.42
C GLY A 424 23.66 2.01 -37.58
N TYR A 425 23.60 2.64 -36.41
CA TYR A 425 24.69 2.60 -35.42
C TYR A 425 24.89 1.18 -34.86
N THR A 426 23.85 0.44 -34.49
CA THR A 426 23.97 -0.92 -33.93
C THR A 426 24.71 -1.87 -34.88
N PHE A 427 24.32 -1.95 -36.15
CA PHE A 427 25.00 -2.81 -37.13
C PHE A 427 26.46 -2.38 -37.38
N CYS A 428 26.72 -1.08 -37.44
CA CYS A 428 28.06 -0.53 -37.67
C CYS A 428 29.00 -0.75 -36.46
N GLY A 429 28.49 -0.56 -35.24
CA GLY A 429 29.22 -0.84 -34.01
C GLY A 429 29.53 -2.33 -33.84
N TRP A 430 28.55 -3.19 -34.12
CA TRP A 430 28.72 -4.65 -34.08
C TRP A 430 29.88 -5.12 -34.98
N ILE A 431 29.85 -4.79 -36.28
CA ILE A 431 30.82 -5.32 -37.24
C ILE A 431 32.22 -4.69 -37.11
N VAL A 432 32.33 -3.41 -36.70
CA VAL A 432 33.64 -2.72 -36.61
C VAL A 432 34.28 -2.83 -35.21
N LEU A 433 33.49 -2.83 -34.14
CA LEU A 433 34.01 -2.80 -32.76
C LEU A 433 33.95 -4.16 -32.06
N GLY A 434 33.08 -5.08 -32.48
CA GLY A 434 32.92 -6.41 -31.85
C GLY A 434 34.23 -7.19 -31.68
N PRO A 435 35.10 -7.32 -32.70
CA PRO A 435 36.39 -8.00 -32.58
C PRO A 435 37.41 -7.34 -31.64
N TYR A 436 37.10 -6.16 -31.09
CA TYR A 436 38.03 -5.32 -30.31
C TYR A 436 37.48 -4.86 -28.95
N HIS A 437 36.20 -5.12 -28.64
CA HIS A 437 35.55 -4.67 -27.40
C HIS A 437 34.34 -5.56 -27.04
N ASN A 438 34.41 -6.26 -25.91
CA ASN A 438 33.45 -7.31 -25.48
C ASN A 438 31.97 -6.90 -25.59
N LYS A 439 31.58 -5.70 -25.12
CA LYS A 439 30.16 -5.25 -25.22
C LYS A 439 29.62 -5.16 -26.66
N PHE A 440 30.49 -5.08 -27.68
CA PHE A 440 30.09 -5.01 -29.08
C PHE A 440 30.09 -6.38 -29.78
N GLU A 441 30.32 -7.49 -29.08
CA GLU A 441 30.42 -8.83 -29.67
C GLU A 441 29.11 -9.34 -30.30
N ASN A 442 27.97 -9.10 -29.65
CA ASN A 442 26.66 -9.56 -30.09
C ASN A 442 25.71 -8.40 -30.37
N LEU A 443 24.86 -8.52 -31.40
CA LEU A 443 23.91 -7.44 -31.78
C LEU A 443 23.01 -6.99 -30.61
N ASN A 444 22.65 -7.90 -29.70
CA ASN A 444 21.90 -7.59 -28.49
C ASN A 444 22.74 -6.78 -27.46
N THR A 445 23.97 -7.20 -27.16
CA THR A 445 24.85 -6.47 -26.23
C THR A 445 25.26 -5.10 -26.79
N VAL A 446 25.37 -4.99 -28.13
CA VAL A 446 25.56 -3.70 -28.82
C VAL A 446 24.35 -2.80 -28.59
N ALA A 447 23.13 -3.32 -28.70
CA ALA A 447 21.92 -2.55 -28.43
C ALA A 447 21.82 -2.14 -26.94
N GLU A 448 22.08 -3.05 -26.01
CA GLU A 448 22.12 -2.75 -24.57
C GLU A 448 23.17 -1.68 -24.24
N CYS A 449 24.37 -1.79 -24.80
CA CYS A 449 25.44 -0.81 -24.66
C CYS A 449 25.07 0.55 -25.27
N LEU A 450 24.51 0.59 -26.48
CA LEU A 450 24.06 1.84 -27.09
C LEU A 450 22.89 2.46 -26.31
N PHE A 451 21.99 1.65 -25.76
CA PHE A 451 20.89 2.13 -24.92
C PHE A 451 21.38 2.68 -23.57
N SER A 452 22.36 2.04 -22.91
CA SER A 452 22.97 2.58 -21.68
C SER A 452 23.63 3.93 -21.97
N LEU A 453 24.38 4.04 -23.08
CA LEU A 453 25.03 5.27 -23.53
C LEU A 453 24.05 6.43 -23.80
N VAL A 454 22.86 6.18 -24.38
CA VAL A 454 21.82 7.22 -24.55
C VAL A 454 21.30 7.75 -23.21
N ASN A 455 21.29 6.91 -22.16
CA ASN A 455 20.92 7.31 -20.80
C ASN A 455 22.11 7.86 -19.99
N GLY A 456 23.31 7.98 -20.59
CA GLY A 456 24.53 8.48 -19.96
C GLY A 456 25.28 7.45 -19.10
N ASP A 457 24.87 6.19 -19.14
CA ASP A 457 25.43 5.12 -18.32
C ASP A 457 26.62 4.41 -18.99
N ASP A 458 27.56 3.99 -18.15
CA ASP A 458 28.80 3.25 -18.47
C ASP A 458 29.72 3.89 -19.55
N MET A 459 29.54 5.19 -19.84
CA MET A 459 30.26 5.90 -20.90
C MET A 459 31.78 5.71 -20.84
N TYR A 460 32.41 6.06 -19.70
CA TYR A 460 33.87 6.01 -19.59
C TYR A 460 34.43 4.59 -19.80
N ALA A 461 33.75 3.55 -19.31
CA ALA A 461 34.16 2.17 -19.52
C ALA A 461 34.21 1.82 -21.02
N THR A 462 33.19 2.20 -21.80
CA THR A 462 33.19 1.97 -23.26
C THR A 462 34.31 2.72 -24.00
N PHE A 463 34.74 3.89 -23.50
CA PHE A 463 35.92 4.57 -24.04
C PHE A 463 37.24 3.91 -23.61
N ALA A 464 37.31 3.35 -22.39
CA ALA A 464 38.53 2.80 -21.80
C ALA A 464 38.89 1.39 -22.31
N HIS A 465 37.92 0.50 -22.48
CA HIS A 465 38.16 -0.93 -22.80
C HIS A 465 38.55 -1.21 -24.26
N ILE A 466 38.66 -0.20 -25.13
CA ILE A 466 38.95 -0.39 -26.56
C ILE A 466 40.43 -0.73 -26.78
N GLN A 467 40.70 -1.96 -27.21
CA GLN A 467 42.05 -2.47 -27.42
C GLN A 467 42.76 -1.70 -28.55
N GLN A 468 43.90 -1.07 -28.26
CA GLN A 468 44.71 -0.30 -29.22
C GLN A 468 45.49 -1.16 -30.24
N LYS A 469 44.94 -2.32 -30.66
CA LYS A 469 45.52 -3.22 -31.67
C LYS A 469 45.55 -2.60 -33.08
N SER A 470 44.69 -1.62 -33.36
CA SER A 470 44.70 -0.86 -34.61
C SER A 470 44.35 0.60 -34.34
N HIS A 471 45.25 1.52 -34.72
CA HIS A 471 45.02 2.96 -34.57
C HIS A 471 43.81 3.44 -35.39
N LEU A 472 43.55 2.83 -36.56
CA LEU A 472 42.42 3.19 -37.42
C LEU A 472 41.08 2.81 -36.76
N VAL A 473 40.99 1.62 -36.16
CA VAL A 473 39.79 1.18 -35.42
C VAL A 473 39.61 2.00 -34.14
N TRP A 474 40.70 2.32 -33.43
CA TRP A 474 40.65 3.18 -32.25
C TRP A 474 40.15 4.60 -32.60
N LEU A 475 40.67 5.22 -33.66
CA LEU A 475 40.21 6.53 -34.14
C LEU A 475 38.75 6.48 -34.60
N PHE A 476 38.37 5.45 -35.36
CA PHE A 476 36.99 5.21 -35.77
C PHE A 476 36.06 5.11 -34.55
N SER A 477 36.44 4.33 -33.53
CA SER A 477 35.61 4.14 -32.33
C SER A 477 35.37 5.43 -31.56
N ARG A 478 36.37 6.33 -31.50
CA ARG A 478 36.22 7.66 -30.90
C ARG A 478 35.21 8.50 -31.69
N LEU A 479 35.34 8.56 -33.02
CA LEU A 479 34.41 9.28 -33.88
C LEU A 479 32.98 8.70 -33.80
N TYR A 480 32.85 7.37 -33.80
CA TYR A 480 31.58 6.64 -33.66
C TYR A 480 30.90 6.94 -32.32
N LEU A 481 31.60 6.80 -31.18
CA LEU A 481 31.02 7.05 -29.87
C LEU A 481 30.68 8.54 -29.67
N TYR A 482 31.55 9.47 -30.06
CA TYR A 482 31.25 10.91 -29.94
C TYR A 482 30.09 11.35 -30.85
N SER A 483 29.99 10.85 -32.08
CA SER A 483 28.86 11.15 -32.97
C SER A 483 27.55 10.54 -32.47
N PHE A 484 27.57 9.30 -31.96
CA PHE A 484 26.41 8.67 -31.35
C PHE A 484 25.90 9.44 -30.13
N ILE A 485 26.78 9.69 -29.15
CA ILE A 485 26.43 10.33 -27.87
C ILE A 485 25.91 11.76 -28.11
N SER A 486 26.60 12.56 -28.95
CA SER A 486 26.17 13.93 -29.23
C SER A 486 24.83 14.00 -29.99
N LEU A 487 24.62 13.12 -30.97
CA LEU A 487 23.36 13.05 -31.72
C LEU A 487 22.20 12.59 -30.84
N PHE A 488 22.37 11.49 -30.10
CA PHE A 488 21.26 10.90 -29.35
C PHE A 488 20.91 11.68 -28.08
N ILE A 489 21.90 12.13 -27.29
CA ILE A 489 21.64 12.87 -26.05
C ILE A 489 21.22 14.31 -26.34
N TYR A 490 21.99 15.07 -27.13
CA TYR A 490 21.72 16.51 -27.27
C TYR A 490 20.64 16.85 -28.30
N MET A 491 20.44 16.03 -29.34
CA MET A 491 19.41 16.29 -30.36
C MET A 491 18.16 15.40 -30.17
N ILE A 492 18.31 14.08 -30.19
CA ILE A 492 17.15 13.17 -30.23
C ILE A 492 16.38 13.16 -28.92
N LEU A 493 17.06 13.05 -27.77
CA LEU A 493 16.42 13.07 -26.45
C LEU A 493 15.79 14.44 -26.14
N SER A 494 16.45 15.54 -26.51
CA SER A 494 15.89 16.90 -26.40
C SER A 494 14.59 17.07 -27.20
N LEU A 495 14.55 16.55 -28.44
CA LEU A 495 13.33 16.56 -29.26
C LEU A 495 12.23 15.67 -28.68
N PHE A 496 12.58 14.51 -28.12
CA PHE A 496 11.63 13.61 -27.45
C PHE A 496 10.95 14.32 -26.25
N ILE A 497 11.74 15.02 -25.42
CA ILE A 497 11.25 15.83 -24.30
C ILE A 497 10.34 16.95 -24.83
N ALA A 498 10.78 17.69 -25.86
CA ALA A 498 10.00 18.80 -26.44
C ALA A 498 8.62 18.35 -26.96
N ILE A 499 8.52 17.18 -27.61
CA ILE A 499 7.25 16.60 -28.08
C ILE A 499 6.28 16.31 -26.93
N ILE A 500 6.79 15.90 -25.77
CA ILE A 500 5.98 15.66 -24.57
C ILE A 500 5.55 16.99 -23.93
N THR A 501 6.45 17.98 -23.83
CA THR A 501 6.14 19.32 -23.29
C THR A 501 5.11 20.07 -24.14
N ASP A 502 5.25 20.09 -25.46
CA ASP A 502 4.24 20.62 -26.40
C ASP A 502 2.85 19.99 -26.19
N SER A 503 2.83 18.67 -25.96
CA SER A 503 1.60 17.91 -25.66
C SER A 503 1.08 18.13 -24.24
N TYR A 504 1.91 18.65 -23.32
CA TYR A 504 1.50 19.03 -21.97
C TYR A 504 0.85 20.41 -21.98
N ASP A 505 1.52 21.41 -22.55
CA ASP A 505 1.01 22.78 -22.56
C ASP A 505 -0.29 22.91 -23.38
N THR A 506 -0.40 22.23 -24.52
CA THR A 506 -1.67 22.20 -25.29
C THR A 506 -2.85 21.59 -24.53
N ILE A 507 -2.63 20.51 -23.75
CA ILE A 507 -3.70 19.91 -22.91
C ILE A 507 -4.00 20.80 -21.69
N LYS A 508 -2.98 21.40 -21.08
CA LYS A 508 -3.09 22.34 -19.96
C LYS A 508 -3.91 23.57 -20.33
N ASP A 509 -3.69 24.15 -21.51
CA ASP A 509 -4.43 25.34 -21.96
C ASP A 509 -5.90 25.00 -22.30
N VAL A 510 -6.16 23.86 -22.96
CA VAL A 510 -7.52 23.35 -23.19
C VAL A 510 -8.26 23.12 -21.86
N GLN A 511 -7.57 22.55 -20.86
CA GLN A 511 -8.13 22.37 -19.51
C GLN A 511 -8.39 23.72 -18.83
N PHE A 512 -7.48 24.69 -18.96
CA PHE A 512 -7.62 26.04 -18.38
C PHE A 512 -8.85 26.78 -18.92
N PHE A 513 -9.02 26.85 -20.24
CA PHE A 513 -10.20 27.44 -20.87
C PHE A 513 -11.51 26.74 -20.45
N SER A 514 -11.48 25.43 -20.18
CA SER A 514 -12.63 24.67 -19.67
C SER A 514 -12.90 24.88 -18.16
N THR A 515 -12.07 25.64 -17.43
CA THR A 515 -12.16 25.79 -15.96
C THR A 515 -12.29 27.24 -15.48
N MET A 516 -12.57 28.21 -16.36
CA MET A 516 -12.92 29.59 -15.97
C MET A 516 -14.34 29.69 -15.35
N ASN A 517 -14.50 29.12 -14.16
CA ASN A 517 -15.42 29.68 -13.16
C ASN A 517 -14.76 30.94 -12.58
N GLU A 518 -15.51 32.03 -12.43
CA GLU A 518 -15.03 33.18 -11.64
C GLU A 518 -14.83 32.76 -10.18
N CYS A 519 -13.65 33.02 -9.62
CA CYS A 519 -13.35 32.82 -8.20
C CYS A 519 -13.56 34.13 -7.41
N TYR A 520 -14.51 34.16 -6.49
CA TYR A 520 -14.99 35.39 -5.84
C TYR A 520 -14.21 35.82 -4.58
N TYR A 521 -12.87 35.75 -4.60
CA TYR A 521 -12.03 36.08 -3.43
C TYR A 521 -12.16 37.53 -2.94
N ASP A 522 -12.27 38.50 -3.86
CA ASP A 522 -12.34 39.93 -3.54
C ASP A 522 -13.75 40.43 -3.15
N LYS A 523 -14.76 39.56 -3.17
CA LYS A 523 -16.11 39.93 -2.72
C LYS A 523 -16.19 39.93 -1.20
N ARG A 524 -16.93 40.88 -0.62
CA ARG A 524 -17.22 40.87 0.82
C ARG A 524 -18.31 39.86 1.15
N MET A 525 -18.50 39.63 2.45
CA MET A 525 -19.43 38.61 2.94
C MET A 525 -20.92 38.94 2.66
N ASP A 526 -21.24 40.21 2.43
CA ASP A 526 -22.55 40.70 1.98
C ASP A 526 -23.07 39.97 0.73
N PHE A 527 -22.24 39.80 -0.30
CA PHE A 527 -22.53 39.05 -1.53
C PHE A 527 -22.94 37.60 -1.25
N PHE A 528 -22.20 36.90 -0.38
CA PHE A 528 -22.45 35.50 -0.06
C PHE A 528 -23.70 35.31 0.82
N TYR A 529 -23.96 36.21 1.77
CA TYR A 529 -25.15 36.13 2.64
C TYR A 529 -26.46 36.38 1.89
N ASN A 530 -26.47 37.33 0.94
CA ASN A 530 -27.62 37.61 0.08
C ASN A 530 -27.94 36.37 -0.80
N ARG A 531 -26.94 35.89 -1.56
CA ARG A 531 -27.10 34.75 -2.47
C ARG A 531 -27.46 33.42 -1.79
N SER A 532 -27.18 33.26 -0.48
CA SER A 532 -27.59 32.08 0.30
C SER A 532 -29.03 32.15 0.85
N ASN A 533 -29.83 33.14 0.44
CA ASN A 533 -31.22 33.36 0.87
C ASN A 533 -31.38 33.53 2.39
N THR A 534 -30.35 34.05 3.08
CA THR A 534 -30.38 34.23 4.55
C THR A 534 -31.10 35.50 5.01
N ASP A 535 -31.54 36.35 4.07
CA ASP A 535 -32.05 37.70 4.32
C ASP A 535 -33.50 37.79 4.86
N THR A 536 -34.24 36.68 4.95
CA THR A 536 -35.64 36.68 5.42
C THR A 536 -35.85 36.26 6.88
N ALA A 537 -34.81 35.82 7.59
CA ALA A 537 -34.94 35.22 8.93
C ALA A 537 -34.19 35.95 10.07
N ASP A 538 -33.23 36.82 9.74
CA ASP A 538 -32.20 37.29 10.67
C ASP A 538 -32.18 38.83 10.83
N GLU A 539 -33.34 39.47 10.97
CA GLU A 539 -33.41 40.83 11.53
C GLU A 539 -32.96 40.83 13.00
N TRP A 540 -31.71 41.25 13.20
CA TRP A 540 -31.12 41.51 14.51
C TRP A 540 -31.61 42.85 15.05
N THR A 541 -32.86 42.91 15.51
CA THR A 541 -33.36 44.07 16.28
C THR A 541 -32.45 44.31 17.48
N GLY A 542 -32.12 45.57 17.78
CA GLY A 542 -31.06 45.93 18.72
C GLY A 542 -31.15 45.24 20.08
N THR A 543 -32.36 45.09 20.61
CA THR A 543 -32.65 44.37 21.87
C THR A 543 -32.22 42.90 21.82
N LYS A 544 -32.48 42.19 20.70
CA LYS A 544 -32.09 40.77 20.54
C LYS A 544 -30.57 40.63 20.44
N LEU A 545 -29.90 41.54 19.75
CA LEU A 545 -28.43 41.56 19.64
C LEU A 545 -27.79 41.84 21.01
N LEU A 546 -28.30 42.83 21.74
CA LEU A 546 -27.80 43.20 23.07
C LEU A 546 -27.93 42.04 24.07
N ILE A 547 -29.09 41.37 24.11
CA ILE A 547 -29.32 40.19 24.98
C ILE A 547 -28.30 39.08 24.68
N VAL A 548 -28.11 38.73 23.41
CA VAL A 548 -27.15 37.68 23.01
C VAL A 548 -25.70 38.08 23.35
N LEU A 549 -25.33 39.35 23.12
CA LEU A 549 -23.99 39.84 23.43
C LEU A 549 -23.70 39.84 24.94
N CYS A 550 -24.62 40.35 25.76
CA CYS A 550 -24.47 40.38 27.22
C CYS A 550 -24.44 38.96 27.82
N PHE A 551 -25.37 38.09 27.42
CA PHE A 551 -25.44 36.70 27.89
C PHE A 551 -24.21 35.90 27.43
N GLY A 552 -23.84 35.99 26.16
CA GLY A 552 -22.65 35.34 25.61
C GLY A 552 -21.35 35.79 26.27
N THR A 553 -21.20 37.10 26.53
CA THR A 553 -20.03 37.65 27.23
C THR A 553 -19.94 37.16 28.67
N PHE A 554 -21.05 37.11 29.41
CA PHE A 554 -21.11 36.56 30.76
C PHE A 554 -20.63 35.10 30.80
N PHE A 555 -21.10 34.26 29.88
CA PHE A 555 -20.64 32.86 29.79
C PHE A 555 -19.18 32.74 29.35
N CYS A 556 -18.68 33.60 28.46
CA CYS A 556 -17.26 33.61 28.10
C CYS A 556 -16.35 33.97 29.30
N LEU A 557 -16.74 34.98 30.10
CA LEU A 557 -16.05 35.33 31.35
C LEU A 557 -16.04 34.15 32.34
N PHE A 558 -17.17 33.44 32.48
CA PHE A 558 -17.22 32.23 33.30
C PHE A 558 -16.33 31.11 32.75
N ILE A 559 -16.32 30.86 31.43
CA ILE A 559 -15.46 29.86 30.78
C ILE A 559 -13.99 30.16 31.07
N PHE A 560 -13.54 31.41 30.90
CA PHE A 560 -12.16 31.80 31.20
C PHE A 560 -11.82 31.58 32.67
N PHE A 561 -12.66 32.05 33.60
CA PHE A 561 -12.43 31.92 35.04
C PHE A 561 -12.39 30.44 35.49
N SER A 562 -13.41 29.67 35.14
CA SER A 562 -13.59 28.29 35.60
C SER A 562 -12.55 27.32 35.02
N ASN A 563 -12.17 27.47 33.75
CA ASN A 563 -11.13 26.63 33.15
C ASN A 563 -9.72 27.03 33.58
N SER A 564 -9.44 28.34 33.77
CA SER A 564 -8.17 28.79 34.38
C SER A 564 -7.99 28.23 35.79
N LEU A 565 -9.05 28.17 36.59
CA LEU A 565 -9.03 27.61 37.94
C LEU A 565 -8.71 26.10 37.94
N VAL A 566 -9.17 25.33 36.94
CA VAL A 566 -8.83 23.92 36.75
C VAL A 566 -7.36 23.74 36.35
N ILE A 567 -6.86 24.57 35.42
CA ILE A 567 -5.44 24.55 35.01
C ILE A 567 -4.54 24.88 36.22
N ALA A 568 -4.88 25.93 36.98
CA ALA A 568 -4.16 26.33 38.18
C ALA A 568 -4.16 25.23 39.26
N ALA A 569 -5.28 24.50 39.44
CA ALA A 569 -5.36 23.39 40.38
C ALA A 569 -4.36 22.28 40.05
N VAL A 570 -4.28 21.88 38.77
CA VAL A 570 -3.36 20.83 38.29
C VAL A 570 -1.89 21.24 38.41
N ILE A 571 -1.57 22.53 38.22
CA ILE A 571 -0.20 23.05 38.37
C ILE A 571 0.19 23.16 39.86
N LYS A 572 -0.71 23.65 40.72
CA LYS A 572 -0.40 23.96 42.13
C LYS A 572 -0.37 22.71 43.03
N ASN A 573 -1.19 21.70 42.76
CA ASN A 573 -1.30 20.51 43.61
C ASN A 573 -0.51 19.32 43.04
N ARG A 574 0.60 18.96 43.70
CA ARG A 574 1.46 17.81 43.33
C ARG A 574 0.72 16.46 43.23
N LYS A 575 -0.45 16.29 43.87
CA LYS A 575 -1.31 15.10 43.69
C LYS A 575 -1.75 14.90 42.23
N PHE A 576 -1.80 15.96 41.44
CA PHE A 576 -2.28 15.94 40.05
C PHE A 576 -1.16 15.81 39.00
N HIS A 577 0.09 15.54 39.40
CA HIS A 577 1.21 15.35 38.47
C HIS A 577 1.24 13.97 37.77
N PHE A 578 0.09 13.51 37.26
CA PHE A 578 -0.09 12.25 36.54
C PHE A 578 -0.65 12.47 35.11
N PRO A 579 -0.36 11.57 34.14
CA PRO A 579 -0.75 11.71 32.73
C PRO A 579 -2.21 12.12 32.48
N PHE A 580 -3.15 11.52 33.19
CA PHE A 580 -4.57 11.84 33.07
C PHE A 580 -4.90 13.30 33.41
N TYR A 581 -4.36 13.85 34.50
CA TYR A 581 -4.65 15.22 34.90
C TYR A 581 -3.99 16.25 33.98
N TYR A 582 -2.85 15.92 33.35
CA TYR A 582 -2.28 16.75 32.28
C TYR A 582 -3.18 16.79 31.04
N LEU A 583 -3.80 15.66 30.65
CA LEU A 583 -4.81 15.64 29.57
C LEU A 583 -6.11 16.36 29.97
N LEU A 584 -6.49 16.33 31.25
CA LEU A 584 -7.64 17.06 31.77
C LEU A 584 -7.40 18.58 31.82
N ALA A 585 -6.19 19.02 32.16
CA ALA A 585 -5.76 20.41 32.02
C ALA A 585 -5.70 20.86 30.55
N ASN A 586 -5.28 19.97 29.64
CA ASN A 586 -5.32 20.26 28.19
C ASN A 586 -6.77 20.36 27.65
N LEU A 587 -7.74 19.66 28.25
CA LEU A 587 -9.17 19.85 27.94
C LEU A 587 -9.65 21.23 28.38
N ALA A 588 -9.30 21.64 29.61
CA ALA A 588 -9.59 22.99 30.09
C ALA A 588 -8.89 24.08 29.26
N ALA A 589 -7.70 23.81 28.71
CA ALA A 589 -7.03 24.73 27.78
C ALA A 589 -7.73 24.82 26.41
N ALA A 590 -8.27 23.71 25.90
CA ALA A 590 -9.10 23.71 24.70
C ALA A 590 -10.44 24.44 24.91
N ASP A 591 -11.09 24.26 26.08
CA ASP A 591 -12.29 25.02 26.47
C ASP A 591 -12.01 26.52 26.71
N PHE A 592 -10.84 26.88 27.25
CA PHE A 592 -10.38 28.27 27.35
C PHE A 592 -10.19 28.90 25.95
N PHE A 593 -9.57 28.17 25.02
CA PHE A 593 -9.42 28.58 23.62
C PHE A 593 -10.78 28.70 22.90
N ALA A 594 -11.73 27.79 23.17
CA ALA A 594 -13.11 27.92 22.71
C ALA A 594 -13.74 29.22 23.24
N GLY A 595 -13.47 29.61 24.49
CA GLY A 595 -13.84 30.93 25.03
C GLY A 595 -13.36 32.11 24.18
N ILE A 596 -12.10 32.08 23.71
CA ILE A 596 -11.55 33.11 22.81
C ILE A 596 -12.31 33.10 21.47
N ALA A 597 -12.55 31.92 20.91
CA ALA A 597 -13.29 31.77 19.65
C ALA A 597 -14.74 32.28 19.77
N TYR A 598 -15.42 32.00 20.88
CA TYR A 598 -16.78 32.49 21.15
C TYR A 598 -16.82 34.01 21.35
N VAL A 599 -15.86 34.61 22.06
CA VAL A 599 -15.75 36.08 22.15
C VAL A 599 -15.59 36.71 20.77
N TYR A 600 -14.70 36.17 19.94
CA TYR A 600 -14.48 36.66 18.58
C TYR A 600 -15.71 36.45 17.68
N LEU A 601 -16.46 35.35 17.84
CA LEU A 601 -17.74 35.14 17.18
C LEU A 601 -18.77 36.21 17.57
N MET A 602 -18.96 36.46 18.87
CA MET A 602 -20.01 37.35 19.37
C MET A 602 -19.80 38.80 18.93
N PHE A 603 -18.58 39.34 19.03
CA PHE A 603 -18.27 40.69 18.54
C PHE A 603 -18.37 40.86 17.02
N ASN A 604 -18.34 39.77 16.25
CA ASN A 604 -18.48 39.77 14.78
C ASN A 604 -19.84 39.20 14.33
N THR A 605 -20.86 39.17 15.19
CA THR A 605 -22.23 38.68 14.89
C THR A 605 -23.19 39.85 14.56
N GLY A 606 -24.35 39.55 13.97
CA GLY A 606 -25.32 40.57 13.58
C GLY A 606 -24.87 41.38 12.35
N PRO A 607 -25.10 42.71 12.29
CA PRO A 607 -24.83 43.51 11.09
C PRO A 607 -23.36 43.51 10.67
N VAL A 608 -22.43 43.44 11.63
CA VAL A 608 -20.98 43.31 11.39
C VAL A 608 -20.64 42.08 10.56
N SER A 609 -21.43 41.00 10.66
CA SER A 609 -21.16 39.76 9.93
C SER A 609 -21.20 39.94 8.40
N LYS A 610 -21.95 40.93 7.87
CA LYS A 610 -22.00 41.22 6.42
C LYS A 610 -20.82 42.08 5.94
N THR A 611 -20.21 42.89 6.80
CA THR A 611 -19.08 43.78 6.43
C THR A 611 -17.71 43.11 6.51
N LEU A 612 -17.64 41.86 6.97
CA LEU A 612 -16.42 41.06 7.01
C LEU A 612 -15.83 40.79 5.61
N THR A 613 -14.51 40.68 5.55
CA THR A 613 -13.79 40.07 4.43
C THR A 613 -13.76 38.55 4.59
N VAL A 614 -13.63 37.84 3.46
CA VAL A 614 -13.54 36.36 3.39
C VAL A 614 -12.54 35.80 4.40
N ASN A 615 -11.32 36.36 4.48
CA ASN A 615 -10.28 35.90 5.40
C ASN A 615 -10.63 36.10 6.90
N ARG A 616 -11.34 37.19 7.26
CA ARG A 616 -11.81 37.39 8.64
C ARG A 616 -12.95 36.44 9.00
N TRP A 617 -13.81 36.09 8.04
CA TRP A 617 -14.83 35.07 8.23
C TRP A 617 -14.22 33.68 8.40
N PHE A 618 -13.24 33.30 7.56
CA PHE A 618 -12.48 32.06 7.71
C PHE A 618 -11.82 31.95 9.08
N LEU A 619 -11.17 33.02 9.56
CA LEU A 619 -10.60 33.06 10.92
C LEU A 619 -11.70 32.85 11.99
N ARG A 620 -12.85 33.53 11.86
CA ARG A 620 -13.96 33.42 12.82
C ARG A 620 -14.50 32.00 12.94
N GLN A 621 -14.67 31.30 11.83
CA GLN A 621 -15.18 29.91 11.84
C GLN A 621 -14.08 28.89 12.17
N GLY A 622 -12.88 29.05 11.60
CA GLY A 622 -11.74 28.14 11.83
C GLY A 622 -11.28 28.08 13.28
N LEU A 623 -11.40 29.17 14.04
CA LEU A 623 -11.15 29.17 15.50
C LEU A 623 -12.15 28.27 16.26
N LEU A 624 -13.43 28.28 15.87
CA LEU A 624 -14.46 27.43 16.47
C LEU A 624 -14.22 25.95 16.09
N ASP A 625 -14.01 25.67 14.81
CA ASP A 625 -13.77 24.35 14.25
C ASP A 625 -12.49 23.71 14.86
N ALA A 626 -11.43 24.50 15.04
CA ALA A 626 -10.22 24.08 15.75
C ALA A 626 -10.47 23.81 17.24
N SER A 627 -11.26 24.65 17.93
CA SER A 627 -11.57 24.44 19.35
C SER A 627 -12.38 23.15 19.61
N LEU A 628 -13.36 22.87 18.73
CA LEU A 628 -14.11 21.61 18.71
C LEU A 628 -13.17 20.41 18.50
N THR A 629 -12.27 20.51 17.51
CA THR A 629 -11.32 19.44 17.18
C THR A 629 -10.31 19.17 18.29
N ALA A 630 -9.81 20.22 18.96
CA ALA A 630 -8.90 20.09 20.10
C ALA A 630 -9.57 19.30 21.24
N SER A 631 -10.80 19.68 21.63
CA SER A 631 -11.54 18.99 22.67
C SER A 631 -11.94 17.55 22.29
N LEU A 632 -12.37 17.32 21.03
CA LEU A 632 -12.65 15.98 20.50
C LEU A 632 -11.41 15.06 20.56
N THR A 633 -10.29 15.52 20.01
CA THR A 633 -9.06 14.72 19.92
C THR A 633 -8.47 14.47 21.30
N ASN A 634 -8.58 15.43 22.22
CA ASN A 634 -8.19 15.25 23.61
C ASN A 634 -9.08 14.22 24.34
N LEU A 635 -10.41 14.23 24.12
CA LEU A 635 -11.32 13.21 24.66
C LEU A 635 -11.04 11.80 24.11
N LEU A 636 -10.68 11.68 22.83
CA LEU A 636 -10.20 10.44 22.20
C LEU A 636 -8.90 9.94 22.85
N VAL A 637 -7.91 10.81 23.07
CA VAL A 637 -6.65 10.44 23.74
C VAL A 637 -6.88 10.03 25.20
N ILE A 638 -7.80 10.69 25.91
CA ILE A 638 -8.25 10.25 27.25
C ILE A 638 -8.92 8.86 27.18
N ALA A 639 -9.71 8.57 26.14
CA ALA A 639 -10.33 7.25 25.97
C ALA A 639 -9.28 6.13 25.78
N VAL A 640 -8.23 6.40 25.01
CA VAL A 640 -7.11 5.46 24.80
C VAL A 640 -6.28 5.30 26.09
N GLU A 641 -5.99 6.37 26.84
CA GLU A 641 -5.33 6.29 28.15
C GLU A 641 -6.13 5.41 29.12
N ARG A 642 -7.46 5.59 29.14
CA ARG A 642 -8.37 4.85 30.02
C ARG A 642 -8.49 3.39 29.62
N HIS A 643 -8.54 3.08 28.32
CA HIS A 643 -8.47 1.70 27.83
C HIS A 643 -7.16 1.02 28.28
N MET A 644 -6.01 1.69 28.09
CA MET A 644 -4.69 1.14 28.36
C MET A 644 -4.39 0.96 29.85
N SER A 645 -4.85 1.86 30.71
CA SER A 645 -4.71 1.76 32.17
C SER A 645 -5.61 0.66 32.76
N ILE A 646 -6.87 0.60 32.34
CA ILE A 646 -7.86 -0.38 32.83
C ILE A 646 -7.51 -1.81 32.40
N MET A 647 -7.14 -2.04 31.14
CA MET A 647 -6.74 -3.39 30.67
C MET A 647 -5.50 -3.91 31.42
N ARG A 648 -4.59 -3.02 31.84
CA ARG A 648 -3.40 -3.35 32.63
C ARG A 648 -3.65 -3.35 34.15
N MET A 649 -4.89 -3.12 34.61
CA MET A 649 -5.30 -3.06 36.02
C MET A 649 -4.50 -2.05 36.88
N ARG A 650 -3.97 -0.98 36.28
CA ARG A 650 -3.17 0.05 36.97
C ARG A 650 -3.99 1.33 37.20
N VAL A 651 -3.93 1.87 38.42
CA VAL A 651 -4.62 3.12 38.80
C VAL A 651 -4.04 4.34 38.06
N HIS A 652 -2.74 4.28 37.71
CA HIS A 652 -2.03 5.31 36.96
C HIS A 652 -1.35 4.67 35.73
N SER A 653 -1.41 5.33 34.57
CA SER A 653 -0.77 4.87 33.34
C SER A 653 0.74 5.13 33.35
N ASN A 654 1.52 4.20 32.77
CA ASN A 654 2.98 4.31 32.58
C ASN A 654 3.40 5.27 31.44
N LEU A 655 2.57 6.26 31.10
CA LEU A 655 2.95 7.30 30.13
C LEU A 655 3.98 8.23 30.76
N THR A 656 5.18 8.29 30.18
CA THR A 656 6.23 9.23 30.60
C THR A 656 5.83 10.66 30.24
N LYS A 657 6.28 11.66 31.02
CA LYS A 657 5.95 13.08 30.78
C LYS A 657 6.23 13.50 29.33
N LYS A 658 7.40 13.11 28.77
CA LYS A 658 7.76 13.33 27.36
C LYS A 658 6.68 12.85 26.38
N ARG A 659 6.13 11.64 26.59
CA ARG A 659 5.06 11.08 25.72
C ARG A 659 3.73 11.83 25.87
N VAL A 660 3.39 12.30 27.07
CA VAL A 660 2.19 13.12 27.30
C VAL A 660 2.32 14.49 26.61
N THR A 661 3.49 15.14 26.70
CA THR A 661 3.75 16.40 25.99
C THR A 661 3.65 16.25 24.48
N LEU A 662 4.21 15.17 23.90
CA LEU A 662 4.08 14.87 22.47
C LEU A 662 2.62 14.64 22.04
N LEU A 663 1.83 13.93 22.85
CA LEU A 663 0.39 13.75 22.59
C LEU A 663 -0.39 15.07 22.62
N ILE A 664 -0.04 15.98 23.53
CA ILE A 664 -0.64 17.33 23.60
C ILE A 664 -0.29 18.14 22.35
N LEU A 665 0.99 18.17 21.93
CA LEU A 665 1.41 18.85 20.70
C LEU A 665 0.69 18.28 19.46
N PHE A 666 0.51 16.96 19.40
CA PHE A 666 -0.21 16.28 18.32
C PHE A 666 -1.71 16.65 18.27
N ILE A 667 -2.38 16.77 19.44
CA ILE A 667 -3.77 17.26 19.54
C ILE A 667 -3.89 18.67 18.94
N TRP A 668 -3.00 19.59 19.33
CA TRP A 668 -3.03 20.96 18.82
C TRP A 668 -2.67 21.06 17.32
N ALA A 669 -1.74 20.24 16.83
CA ALA A 669 -1.42 20.15 15.41
C ALA A 669 -2.63 19.70 14.57
N ILE A 670 -3.34 18.65 15.00
CA ILE A 670 -4.59 18.21 14.34
C ILE A 670 -5.65 19.32 14.38
N ALA A 671 -5.84 19.95 15.54
CA ALA A 671 -6.85 21.00 15.71
C ALA A 671 -6.63 22.20 14.77
N ILE A 672 -5.39 22.70 14.69
CA ILE A 672 -5.02 23.81 13.83
C ILE A 672 -5.15 23.42 12.36
N PHE A 673 -4.67 22.23 11.97
CA PHE A 673 -4.79 21.74 10.59
C PHE A 673 -6.27 21.64 10.16
N MET A 674 -7.10 20.97 10.96
CA MET A 674 -8.52 20.76 10.65
C MET A 674 -9.29 22.07 10.54
N GLY A 675 -9.03 23.06 11.43
CA GLY A 675 -9.62 24.40 11.33
C GLY A 675 -9.11 25.25 10.15
N ALA A 676 -7.98 24.87 9.52
CA ALA A 676 -7.40 25.58 8.38
C ALA A 676 -7.79 24.99 7.01
N VAL A 677 -8.29 23.75 6.94
CA VAL A 677 -8.65 23.05 5.67
C VAL A 677 -9.53 23.88 4.71
N PRO A 678 -10.58 24.60 5.15
CA PRO A 678 -11.38 25.44 4.25
C PRO A 678 -10.60 26.61 3.64
N THR A 679 -9.70 27.21 4.43
CA THR A 679 -8.81 28.30 4.02
C THR A 679 -7.74 27.81 3.04
N LEU A 680 -7.31 26.56 3.16
CA LEU A 680 -6.36 25.88 2.27
C LEU A 680 -7.00 25.36 0.96
N GLY A 681 -8.25 25.69 0.67
CA GLY A 681 -8.88 25.52 -0.64
C GLY A 681 -10.19 24.71 -0.67
N TRP A 682 -10.60 24.03 0.40
CA TRP A 682 -11.83 23.21 0.40
C TRP A 682 -13.13 24.03 0.64
N ASN A 683 -13.18 25.23 0.06
CA ASN A 683 -14.29 26.19 0.14
C ASN A 683 -15.12 26.19 -1.16
N CYS A 684 -16.12 27.08 -1.26
CA CYS A 684 -16.97 27.21 -2.45
C CYS A 684 -16.71 28.48 -3.29
N LEU A 685 -15.59 29.18 -3.09
CA LEU A 685 -15.35 30.50 -3.71
C LEU A 685 -15.23 30.48 -5.24
N CYS A 686 -14.87 29.33 -5.81
CA CYS A 686 -14.80 29.05 -7.26
C CYS A 686 -15.93 28.13 -7.77
N ASP A 687 -16.89 27.75 -6.92
CA ASP A 687 -18.12 27.06 -7.31
C ASP A 687 -19.25 27.49 -6.36
N ILE A 688 -19.84 28.65 -6.68
CA ILE A 688 -20.88 29.26 -5.86
C ILE A 688 -22.18 28.45 -5.81
N SER A 689 -22.32 27.41 -6.64
CA SER A 689 -23.45 26.46 -6.59
C SER A 689 -23.31 25.42 -5.48
N ALA A 690 -22.08 25.16 -5.03
CA ALA A 690 -21.76 24.20 -3.97
C ALA A 690 -21.72 24.82 -2.56
N CYS A 691 -22.05 26.10 -2.40
CA CYS A 691 -22.04 26.79 -1.10
C CYS A 691 -23.15 26.33 -0.14
N SER A 692 -22.82 26.24 1.14
CA SER A 692 -23.77 26.02 2.24
C SER A 692 -24.73 27.22 2.44
N SER A 693 -25.94 26.97 2.95
CA SER A 693 -26.86 28.07 3.35
C SER A 693 -26.59 28.55 4.78
N LEU A 694 -26.21 27.63 5.68
CA LEU A 694 -25.79 27.95 7.05
C LEU A 694 -24.40 28.60 7.14
N ALA A 695 -23.48 28.30 6.21
CA ALA A 695 -22.08 28.72 6.23
C ALA A 695 -21.63 29.20 4.82
N PRO A 696 -21.96 30.42 4.37
CA PRO A 696 -22.03 30.77 2.94
C PRO A 696 -20.74 30.80 2.11
N ILE A 697 -19.56 30.53 2.69
CA ILE A 697 -18.30 30.30 1.94
C ILE A 697 -17.74 28.88 2.09
N TYR A 698 -18.35 28.03 2.91
CA TYR A 698 -17.97 26.62 3.04
C TYR A 698 -18.67 25.78 1.99
N SER A 699 -17.92 24.83 1.40
CA SER A 699 -18.49 23.86 0.48
C SER A 699 -19.36 22.86 1.24
N ARG A 700 -20.50 22.47 0.64
CA ARG A 700 -21.38 21.41 1.17
C ARG A 700 -20.64 20.08 1.34
N SER A 701 -19.66 19.80 0.49
CA SER A 701 -18.80 18.61 0.59
C SER A 701 -17.88 18.64 1.81
N TYR A 702 -17.27 19.78 2.14
CA TYR A 702 -16.52 19.95 3.38
C TYR A 702 -17.43 19.76 4.60
N LEU A 703 -18.62 20.37 4.63
CA LEU A 703 -19.56 20.22 5.76
C LEU A 703 -20.02 18.77 5.97
N ILE A 704 -20.30 18.01 4.91
CA ILE A 704 -20.61 16.58 5.01
C ILE A 704 -19.40 15.82 5.57
N PHE A 705 -18.20 16.04 5.04
CA PHE A 705 -16.97 15.39 5.53
C PHE A 705 -16.72 15.70 7.02
N TRP A 706 -16.82 16.97 7.40
CA TRP A 706 -16.64 17.46 8.77
C TRP A 706 -17.64 16.84 9.73
N THR A 707 -18.94 16.92 9.42
CA THR A 707 -20.01 16.44 10.31
C THR A 707 -20.00 14.92 10.43
N VAL A 708 -19.83 14.18 9.33
CA VAL A 708 -19.77 12.71 9.34
C VAL A 708 -18.52 12.20 10.09
N SER A 709 -17.35 12.83 9.91
CA SER A 709 -16.15 12.42 10.66
C SER A 709 -16.25 12.71 12.16
N ASN A 710 -16.80 13.87 12.56
CA ASN A 710 -17.06 14.20 13.97
C ASN A 710 -18.11 13.24 14.60
N LEU A 711 -19.22 12.97 13.90
CA LEU A 711 -20.26 12.04 14.37
C LEU A 711 -19.75 10.59 14.45
N MET A 712 -18.90 10.16 13.51
CA MET A 712 -18.24 8.84 13.58
C MET A 712 -17.26 8.77 14.76
N ALA A 713 -16.52 9.84 15.05
CA ALA A 713 -15.66 9.92 16.22
C ALA A 713 -16.47 9.85 17.54
N PHE A 714 -17.65 10.51 17.61
CA PHE A 714 -18.57 10.38 18.74
C PHE A 714 -19.04 8.93 18.92
N PHE A 715 -19.47 8.27 17.83
CA PHE A 715 -19.88 6.86 17.85
C PHE A 715 -18.75 5.94 18.35
N ILE A 716 -17.52 6.11 17.82
CA ILE A 716 -16.34 5.35 18.26
C ILE A 716 -16.08 5.57 19.75
N MET A 717 -16.10 6.82 20.24
CA MET A 717 -15.93 7.10 21.67
C MET A 717 -17.00 6.38 22.51
N VAL A 718 -18.27 6.52 22.17
CA VAL A 718 -19.38 5.86 22.89
C VAL A 718 -19.19 4.33 22.90
N VAL A 719 -18.86 3.71 21.78
CA VAL A 719 -18.57 2.26 21.70
C VAL A 719 -17.39 1.85 22.59
N VAL A 720 -16.29 2.62 22.59
CA VAL A 720 -15.12 2.35 23.44
C VAL A 720 -15.46 2.46 24.92
N TYR A 721 -16.15 3.52 25.36
CA TYR A 721 -16.53 3.67 26.77
C TYR A 721 -17.61 2.68 27.21
N LEU A 722 -18.54 2.27 26.33
CA LEU A 722 -19.48 1.18 26.61
C LEU A 722 -18.75 -0.17 26.74
N ARG A 723 -17.78 -0.47 25.87
CA ARG A 723 -16.91 -1.67 25.99
C ARG A 723 -16.14 -1.68 27.31
N ILE A 724 -15.52 -0.56 27.70
CA ILE A 724 -14.80 -0.41 28.97
C ILE A 724 -15.76 -0.57 30.16
N TYR A 725 -16.90 0.12 30.17
CA TYR A 725 -17.89 0.04 31.23
C TYR A 725 -18.43 -1.40 31.41
N MET A 726 -18.77 -2.08 30.30
CA MET A 726 -19.24 -3.47 30.32
C MET A 726 -18.15 -4.45 30.78
N TYR A 727 -16.90 -4.26 30.37
CA TYR A 727 -15.76 -5.04 30.84
C TYR A 727 -15.57 -4.89 32.36
N VAL A 728 -15.55 -3.65 32.86
CA VAL A 728 -15.43 -3.35 34.30
C VAL A 728 -16.62 -3.94 35.06
N LYS A 729 -17.87 -3.69 34.63
CA LYS A 729 -19.08 -4.22 35.28
C LYS A 729 -19.07 -5.76 35.37
N ARG A 730 -18.72 -6.46 34.28
CA ARG A 730 -18.57 -7.93 34.29
C ARG A 730 -17.47 -8.38 35.25
N LYS A 731 -16.28 -7.79 35.18
CA LYS A 731 -15.12 -8.16 36.00
C LYS A 731 -15.30 -7.83 37.49
N THR A 732 -16.08 -6.80 37.82
CA THR A 732 -16.49 -6.48 39.20
C THR A 732 -17.50 -7.50 39.73
N ASN A 733 -18.48 -7.93 38.94
CA ASN A 733 -19.50 -8.88 39.37
C ASN A 733 -18.98 -10.31 39.59
N VAL A 734 -17.92 -10.72 38.88
CA VAL A 734 -17.33 -12.08 38.99
C VAL A 734 -16.39 -12.24 40.21
N LEU A 735 -16.01 -11.15 40.89
CA LEU A 735 -14.94 -11.18 41.90
C LEU A 735 -15.48 -11.01 43.34
N SER A 736 -15.62 -12.14 44.03
CA SER A 736 -16.25 -12.36 45.36
C SER A 736 -15.97 -11.30 46.46
N PRO A 737 -16.90 -11.05 47.42
CA PRO A 737 -16.81 -9.93 48.36
C PRO A 737 -15.70 -10.01 49.43
N HIS A 738 -15.13 -11.19 49.72
CA HIS A 738 -14.34 -11.48 50.93
C HIS A 738 -12.91 -10.87 50.97
N THR A 739 -12.73 -9.59 50.65
CA THR A 739 -11.45 -8.88 50.88
C THR A 739 -11.65 -7.38 51.09
N SER A 740 -11.93 -6.96 52.33
CA SER A 740 -12.27 -5.57 52.69
C SER A 740 -11.24 -4.53 52.21
N GLY A 741 -9.94 -4.82 52.33
CA GLY A 741 -8.87 -3.93 51.83
C GLY A 741 -8.85 -3.74 50.31
N SER A 742 -9.40 -4.69 49.54
CA SER A 742 -9.48 -4.61 48.08
C SER A 742 -10.58 -3.63 47.63
N ILE A 743 -11.67 -3.49 48.41
CA ILE A 743 -12.85 -2.70 48.04
C ILE A 743 -12.52 -1.21 47.86
N SER A 744 -11.68 -0.64 48.72
CA SER A 744 -11.23 0.75 48.60
C SER A 744 -10.47 0.99 47.28
N ARG A 745 -9.44 0.17 47.00
CA ARG A 745 -8.62 0.24 45.77
C ARG A 745 -9.45 -0.01 44.50
N ARG A 746 -10.56 -0.75 44.57
CA ARG A 746 -11.53 -0.95 43.46
C ARG A 746 -12.46 0.27 43.24
N ARG A 747 -12.87 0.99 44.29
CA ARG A 747 -13.84 2.11 44.18
C ARG A 747 -13.29 3.34 43.47
N THR A 748 -12.02 3.69 43.66
CA THR A 748 -11.39 4.89 43.06
C THR A 748 -11.45 4.93 41.53
N PRO A 749 -10.99 3.90 40.78
CA PRO A 749 -11.10 3.91 39.31
C PRO A 749 -12.55 3.91 38.82
N MET A 750 -13.49 3.29 39.56
CA MET A 750 -14.92 3.32 39.22
C MET A 750 -15.54 4.72 39.39
N LYS A 751 -15.15 5.49 40.42
CA LYS A 751 -15.55 6.91 40.56
C LYS A 751 -15.01 7.72 39.38
N LEU A 752 -13.71 7.60 39.12
CA LEU A 752 -13.01 8.39 38.09
C LEU A 752 -13.49 8.07 36.67
N MET A 753 -13.86 6.82 36.39
CA MET A 753 -14.52 6.42 35.14
C MET A 753 -15.89 7.10 34.98
N LYS A 754 -16.71 7.17 36.05
CA LYS A 754 -18.00 7.90 36.01
C LYS A 754 -17.81 9.39 35.71
N THR A 755 -16.75 10.03 36.22
CA THR A 755 -16.40 11.42 35.87
C THR A 755 -16.22 11.58 34.37
N VAL A 756 -15.31 10.79 33.78
CA VAL A 756 -14.99 10.88 32.34
C VAL A 756 -16.20 10.54 31.45
N MET A 757 -17.01 9.54 31.83
CA MET A 757 -18.26 9.24 31.14
C MET A 757 -19.30 10.38 31.23
N THR A 758 -19.32 11.14 32.34
CA THR A 758 -20.22 12.30 32.48
C THR A 758 -19.79 13.44 31.56
N VAL A 759 -18.48 13.74 31.50
CA VAL A 759 -17.89 14.75 30.60
C VAL A 759 -18.15 14.41 29.13
N LEU A 760 -17.87 13.16 28.72
CA LEU A 760 -18.15 12.71 27.36
C LEU A 760 -19.65 12.78 27.03
N GLY A 761 -20.52 12.38 27.96
CA GLY A 761 -21.96 12.43 27.78
C GLY A 761 -22.45 13.86 27.55
N ALA A 762 -21.98 14.82 28.34
CA ALA A 762 -22.26 16.24 28.13
C ALA A 762 -21.75 16.72 26.75
N PHE A 763 -20.52 16.37 26.36
CA PHE A 763 -19.95 16.76 25.08
C PHE A 763 -20.78 16.26 23.89
N VAL A 764 -21.13 14.96 23.88
CA VAL A 764 -21.94 14.37 22.81
C VAL A 764 -23.34 14.98 22.76
N VAL A 765 -23.99 15.19 23.91
CA VAL A 765 -25.33 15.81 23.97
C VAL A 765 -25.31 17.27 23.49
N CYS A 766 -24.29 18.04 23.86
CA CYS A 766 -24.22 19.45 23.47
C CYS A 766 -23.90 19.67 21.99
N TRP A 767 -23.02 18.84 21.39
CA TRP A 767 -22.55 19.05 20.02
C TRP A 767 -23.33 18.28 18.94
N THR A 768 -23.94 17.14 19.26
CA THR A 768 -24.65 16.32 18.25
C THR A 768 -25.77 17.09 17.53
N PRO A 769 -26.63 17.89 18.19
CA PRO A 769 -27.68 18.65 17.50
C PRO A 769 -27.12 19.63 16.46
N GLY A 770 -26.02 20.32 16.76
CA GLY A 770 -25.35 21.23 15.82
C GLY A 770 -24.74 20.50 14.62
N LEU A 771 -24.08 19.36 14.86
CA LEU A 771 -23.51 18.53 13.79
C LEU A 771 -24.58 17.94 12.87
N VAL A 772 -25.73 17.53 13.41
CA VAL A 772 -26.87 17.04 12.61
C VAL A 772 -27.49 18.17 11.78
N VAL A 773 -27.64 19.37 12.33
CA VAL A 773 -28.14 20.55 11.57
C VAL A 773 -27.19 20.92 10.43
N LEU A 774 -25.88 20.92 10.66
CA LEU A 774 -24.87 21.15 9.60
C LEU A 774 -24.86 20.04 8.54
N LEU A 775 -25.13 18.78 8.92
CA LEU A 775 -25.25 17.67 7.97
C LEU A 775 -26.50 17.81 7.08
N LEU A 776 -27.65 18.22 7.65
CA LEU A 776 -28.89 18.46 6.90
C LEU A 776 -28.76 19.62 5.89
N ASP A 777 -27.95 20.64 6.21
CA ASP A 777 -27.58 21.72 5.28
C ASP A 777 -26.64 21.25 4.17
N GLY A 778 -25.60 20.49 4.51
CA GLY A 778 -24.70 19.89 3.53
C GLY A 778 -25.44 18.96 2.55
N LEU A 779 -26.47 18.26 3.03
CA LEU A 779 -27.39 17.43 2.23
C LEU A 779 -28.49 18.23 1.49
N ASN A 780 -28.48 19.58 1.55
CA ASN A 780 -29.41 20.48 0.87
C ASN A 780 -30.90 20.24 1.22
N CYS A 781 -31.22 19.94 2.49
CA CYS A 781 -32.60 19.72 2.91
C CYS A 781 -33.42 21.03 2.98
N THR A 782 -34.01 21.44 1.85
CA THR A 782 -34.86 22.65 1.74
C THR A 782 -36.10 22.62 2.65
N ARG A 783 -36.62 21.44 2.99
CA ARG A 783 -37.79 21.27 3.89
C ARG A 783 -37.45 21.29 5.38
N CYS A 784 -36.17 21.23 5.77
CA CYS A 784 -35.78 21.04 7.18
C CYS A 784 -35.78 22.33 8.02
N ASN A 785 -36.02 23.50 7.42
CA ASN A 785 -36.06 24.83 8.06
C ASN A 785 -34.93 25.10 9.09
N VAL A 786 -33.71 24.68 8.73
CA VAL A 786 -32.53 24.62 9.62
C VAL A 786 -32.08 25.98 10.18
N GLN A 787 -32.45 27.09 9.52
CA GLN A 787 -31.93 28.42 9.83
C GLN A 787 -32.37 28.95 11.21
N HIS A 788 -33.64 28.74 11.60
CA HIS A 788 -34.13 29.21 12.91
C HIS A 788 -33.49 28.47 14.10
N VAL A 789 -33.04 27.23 13.90
CA VAL A 789 -32.41 26.42 14.96
C VAL A 789 -30.97 26.86 15.24
N LYS A 790 -30.35 27.61 14.33
CA LYS A 790 -28.93 28.02 14.37
C LYS A 790 -28.51 28.64 15.72
N ARG A 791 -29.33 29.55 16.24
CA ARG A 791 -29.04 30.31 17.47
C ARG A 791 -29.02 29.41 18.71
N TRP A 792 -29.86 28.38 18.75
CA TRP A 792 -29.98 27.46 19.87
C TRP A 792 -28.83 26.46 19.96
N PHE A 793 -28.32 25.95 18.83
CA PHE A 793 -27.16 25.04 18.88
C PHE A 793 -25.86 25.76 19.28
N LEU A 794 -25.68 27.03 18.88
CA LEU A 794 -24.52 27.83 19.32
C LEU A 794 -24.54 28.06 20.84
N LEU A 795 -25.72 28.29 21.42
CA LEU A 795 -25.89 28.37 22.87
C LEU A 795 -25.55 27.05 23.57
N LEU A 796 -26.01 25.92 23.01
CA LEU A 796 -25.79 24.59 23.55
C LEU A 796 -24.30 24.18 23.48
N ALA A 797 -23.60 24.56 22.41
CA ALA A 797 -22.16 24.37 22.25
C ALA A 797 -21.33 25.24 23.23
N LEU A 798 -21.79 26.46 23.54
CA LEU A 798 -21.19 27.33 24.57
C LEU A 798 -21.31 26.69 25.96
N CYS A 799 -22.47 26.09 26.28
CA CYS A 799 -22.69 25.41 27.57
C CYS A 799 -21.74 24.22 27.81
N ASN A 800 -21.22 23.56 26.78
CA ASN A 800 -20.26 22.46 26.95
C ASN A 800 -19.00 22.90 27.74
N SER A 801 -18.38 24.02 27.34
CA SER A 801 -17.14 24.53 27.95
C SER A 801 -17.35 25.14 29.34
N VAL A 802 -18.61 25.41 29.71
CA VAL A 802 -19.07 25.79 31.06
C VAL A 802 -19.21 24.55 31.96
N MET A 803 -19.75 23.46 31.43
CA MET A 803 -20.07 22.25 32.19
C MET A 803 -18.84 21.47 32.65
N ASN A 804 -17.73 21.51 31.90
CA ASN A 804 -16.55 20.68 32.20
C ASN A 804 -15.96 20.95 33.61
N PRO A 805 -15.62 22.19 34.02
CA PRO A 805 -15.23 22.50 35.39
C PRO A 805 -16.26 22.15 36.47
N ILE A 806 -17.55 22.25 36.17
CA ILE A 806 -18.65 21.88 37.08
C ILE A 806 -18.67 20.36 37.31
N ILE A 807 -18.47 19.56 36.25
CA ILE A 807 -18.40 18.10 36.34
C ILE A 807 -17.14 17.66 37.09
N TYR A 808 -15.99 18.31 36.90
CA TYR A 808 -14.77 17.98 37.67
C TYR A 808 -14.97 18.26 39.16
N SER A 809 -15.44 19.46 39.51
CA SER A 809 -15.66 19.87 40.90
C SER A 809 -16.78 19.12 41.61
N TYR A 810 -17.79 18.60 40.91
CA TYR A 810 -18.83 17.76 41.53
C TYR A 810 -18.45 16.27 41.66
N LYS A 811 -17.45 15.78 40.91
CA LYS A 811 -17.10 14.34 40.88
C LYS A 811 -15.78 13.99 41.56
N ASP A 812 -14.90 14.96 41.79
CA ASP A 812 -13.57 14.76 42.39
C ASP A 812 -13.38 15.68 43.61
N GLU A 813 -13.42 15.07 44.80
CA GLU A 813 -13.27 15.75 46.11
C GLU A 813 -11.89 16.38 46.30
N ASP A 814 -10.84 15.78 45.74
CA ASP A 814 -9.49 16.32 45.79
C ASP A 814 -9.39 17.56 44.88
N MET A 815 -10.06 17.54 43.72
CA MET A 815 -10.17 18.71 42.83
C MET A 815 -11.01 19.81 43.48
N TYR A 816 -12.21 19.49 43.99
CA TYR A 816 -13.11 20.44 44.67
C TYR A 816 -12.42 21.14 45.84
N SER A 817 -11.79 20.37 46.74
CA SER A 817 -11.08 20.92 47.90
C SER A 817 -9.85 21.74 47.50
N THR A 818 -9.17 21.40 46.39
CA THR A 818 -8.09 22.24 45.83
C THR A 818 -8.63 23.56 45.28
N MET A 819 -9.70 23.53 44.47
CA MET A 819 -10.33 24.74 43.92
C MET A 819 -10.87 25.64 45.04
N LYS A 820 -11.58 25.08 46.03
CA LYS A 820 -12.08 25.80 47.20
C LYS A 820 -10.95 26.46 47.99
N ARG A 821 -9.83 25.77 48.21
CA ARG A 821 -8.65 26.34 48.89
C ARG A 821 -7.96 27.48 48.12
N MET A 822 -8.13 27.56 46.79
CA MET A 822 -7.61 28.68 46.00
C MET A 822 -8.58 29.88 45.97
N LEU A 823 -9.89 29.64 46.11
CA LEU A 823 -10.90 30.70 46.20
C LEU A 823 -11.01 31.30 47.60
N CYS A 824 -10.87 30.49 48.66
CA CYS A 824 -11.02 30.90 50.06
C CYS A 824 -9.73 31.45 50.70
N CYS A 825 -8.83 32.10 49.93
CA CYS A 825 -7.56 32.65 50.44
C CYS A 825 -7.71 33.96 51.26
N PHE A 826 -8.68 34.01 52.18
CA PHE A 826 -8.90 35.12 53.12
C PHE A 826 -9.16 34.62 54.57
N SER A 827 -8.48 33.55 54.96
CA SER A 827 -8.33 33.12 56.37
C SER A 827 -7.01 32.36 56.54
N GLN A 828 -6.36 32.54 57.69
CA GLN A 828 -4.97 32.13 57.94
C GLN A 828 -4.78 30.62 58.21
N GLU A 829 -3.51 30.22 58.11
CA GLU A 829 -2.74 29.24 58.93
C GLU A 829 -3.50 28.17 59.74
N ASN A 830 -3.03 26.92 59.80
CA ASN A 830 -1.76 26.60 60.47
C ASN A 830 -1.20 25.22 60.04
N PRO A 831 0.11 25.04 59.82
CA PRO A 831 0.69 23.73 59.51
C PRO A 831 1.18 22.98 60.77
N GLU A 832 0.33 22.17 61.40
CA GLU A 832 0.73 20.89 62.04
C GLU A 832 -0.44 20.15 62.72
N ARG A 833 -0.38 18.81 62.73
CA ARG A 833 -0.78 17.93 63.87
C ARG A 833 -0.47 16.47 63.54
N ARG A 834 0.68 15.97 64.02
CA ARG A 834 0.86 14.54 64.32
C ARG A 834 0.21 14.25 65.68
N PRO A 835 -0.62 13.20 65.82
CA PRO A 835 -0.78 12.54 67.10
C PRO A 835 0.37 11.53 67.30
N SER A 836 0.94 11.49 68.51
CA SER A 836 1.92 10.49 68.94
C SER A 836 1.66 10.15 70.41
N ARG A 837 2.30 9.10 70.94
CA ARG A 837 2.03 8.41 72.23
C ARG A 837 0.81 7.48 72.21
N LEU A 838 0.76 6.35 72.92
CA LEU A 838 1.77 5.56 73.67
C LEU A 838 1.30 4.07 73.64
N PRO A 839 2.12 3.04 73.95
CA PRO A 839 1.64 1.65 74.06
C PRO A 839 1.14 1.33 75.48
N SER A 840 0.25 0.35 75.63
CA SER A 840 -0.26 -0.13 76.92
C SER A 840 -0.28 -1.67 77.02
N MET A 841 0.16 -2.16 78.18
CA MET A 841 0.37 -3.56 78.55
C MET A 841 -0.83 -4.51 78.38
N VAL A 842 -0.49 -5.76 77.99
CA VAL A 842 -0.88 -7.05 78.60
C VAL A 842 -2.30 -7.19 79.19
N LEU A 843 -3.05 -8.16 78.65
CA LEU A 843 -3.85 -9.07 79.47
C LEU A 843 -3.72 -10.50 78.93
N SER A 844 -3.59 -11.48 79.83
CA SER A 844 -3.18 -12.86 79.52
C SER A 844 -4.36 -13.82 79.26
N ARG A 845 -4.14 -14.85 78.44
CA ARG A 845 -4.78 -16.17 78.67
C ARG A 845 -3.98 -17.34 78.07
N SER A 846 -3.87 -18.40 78.85
CA SER A 846 -3.43 -19.77 78.58
C SER A 846 -4.36 -20.50 77.57
N ASP A 847 -4.04 -21.63 76.92
CA ASP A 847 -2.85 -22.53 76.88
C ASP A 847 -2.91 -23.37 75.56
N THR A 848 -2.14 -24.42 75.20
CA THR A 848 -1.13 -25.28 75.88
C THR A 848 -0.13 -25.90 74.87
N GLY A 849 1.06 -26.32 75.34
CA GLY A 849 1.67 -27.64 74.99
C GLY A 849 2.61 -27.79 73.77
N GLY A 850 3.83 -28.30 74.03
CA GLY A 850 4.58 -29.16 73.07
C GLY A 850 5.93 -28.67 72.49
N SER A 851 7.04 -29.23 73.01
CA SER A 851 8.21 -29.84 72.29
C SER A 851 8.48 -29.54 70.79
N GLN A 852 9.72 -29.42 70.27
CA GLN A 852 11.06 -29.72 70.82
C GLN A 852 12.20 -29.04 70.00
N TYR A 853 13.28 -28.61 70.68
CA TYR A 853 14.72 -28.42 70.34
C TYR A 853 15.31 -28.30 68.89
N THR A 854 16.50 -27.65 68.85
CA THR A 854 17.58 -27.57 67.81
C THR A 854 17.46 -26.54 66.67
N GLU A 855 18.54 -25.88 66.20
CA GLU A 855 19.79 -25.40 66.85
C GLU A 855 20.47 -24.28 66.01
N ASP A 856 21.35 -23.49 66.66
CA ASP A 856 22.43 -22.60 66.16
C ASP A 856 22.29 -21.63 64.95
N ASN A 857 22.51 -20.34 65.25
CA ASN A 857 23.75 -19.55 64.98
C ASN A 857 24.56 -19.79 63.67
N ASN A 858 25.27 -18.82 63.06
CA ASN A 858 25.80 -17.53 63.55
C ASN A 858 26.24 -16.59 62.39
N ARG A 859 26.35 -15.28 62.68
CA ARG A 859 27.29 -14.22 62.18
C ARG A 859 27.78 -14.16 60.70
N GLY A 860 27.93 -12.93 60.20
CA GLY A 860 28.77 -12.57 59.02
C GLY A 860 30.26 -12.40 59.40
N PRO A 861 31.05 -11.43 58.83
CA PRO A 861 30.61 -10.14 58.29
C PRO A 861 31.34 -9.59 57.03
N VAL A 862 30.81 -8.48 56.50
CA VAL A 862 31.47 -7.25 55.98
C VAL A 862 32.98 -7.28 55.68
N CYS A 863 33.37 -6.91 54.45
CA CYS A 863 34.29 -5.76 54.23
C CYS A 863 34.24 -5.17 52.80
N ASN A 864 34.70 -3.92 52.66
CA ASN A 864 34.81 -3.20 51.38
C ASN A 864 36.22 -3.33 50.79
N LYS A 865 36.37 -3.30 49.45
CA LYS A 865 36.92 -2.10 48.77
C LYS A 865 36.87 -2.14 47.22
N SER A 866 37.07 -0.93 46.71
CA SER A 866 37.07 -0.40 45.35
C SER A 866 37.97 -1.07 44.29
N SER A 867 37.69 -0.67 43.04
CA SER A 867 38.61 -0.46 41.92
C SER A 867 39.32 -1.66 41.30
N SER A 868 38.73 -2.18 40.22
CA SER A 868 39.23 -1.85 38.87
C SER A 868 38.08 -1.23 38.06
#